data_AF-A0A7X9S1V6-F1
#
_entry.id   AF-A0A7X9S1V6-F1
#
_cell.length_a   1.000
_cell.length_b   1.000
_cell.length_c   1.000
_cell.angle_alpha   90.00
_cell.angle_beta   90.00
_cell.angle_gamma   90.00
#
_symmetry.space_group_name_H-M   'P 1'
#
loop_
_entity.id
_entity.type
_entity.pdbx_description
1 polymer ?
#
loop_
_entity_poly.entity_id
_entity_poly.type
_entity_poly.pdbx_seq_one_letter_code
_entity_poly.pdbx_strand_id
1 'polypeptide(L)'
;MDFKLVADFTPMGDQPEAIRKLSEGVENGEKSQILLGVTGSGKTFSVANVIKETGRPTLILCHNKTLAAQLYGEFKQFFPENAVEYFISYYDYYQPEAYIQTTDTFIEKDLMINEEIEKLRLACTSALMSGRRDVIVVASVSCIYGIGNPEEFEKSVLKIAAGVQYPRQQFLRDLVDILYARNEVEFNRGNFRVKGDTVDIFPAYADFAYRVIYWDDEIEEIQRIDPETGRMISRENSISLFPANLFVTGKDVINDAIIEIQDELVEQVKFFEKDHRSAEAKRIKERTEFDLEMIRELGYCSGIENYSRYFDRRRAGQRPFCLLDYFPDDFLMVIDESHVTLPQIRAMWGGDRSRKVSLVDNGFRLPSALDNRPLTFNEFENVTSQTLYVSATPGDYELLQTQGEITEQVIRPTGLLDPEIDVRPTLNQIDDLLEEVQATIDKGERVLITTLTKRMAEELSKYLDQIGVKSTYIHSEIKPLDRVEILRELRLGIVDVLVGVNLLREGLDLPEVSLVTIMDADKEGFLRNVRSLIQTIGRAARNSNGRVIMYADKMTASMQKAIDETKRRRQIQHEYNLEHGITPTTVKKSQDAILEQTQVADRKAIVKSYELDESDSAKAAEAISEYQTKNTDDLESKIKAVKRDMEKAAKDLDFVEAARLRDIMFEMEKLKKE
;
A
#
# COMPACT_ATOMS: atom_id res chain seq x y z
N MET A 1 -2.15 20.62 -19.74
CA MET A 1 -0.91 19.90 -19.39
C MET A 1 -1.15 18.48 -19.82
N ASP A 2 -0.20 17.92 -20.59
CA ASP A 2 -0.38 16.63 -21.24
C ASP A 2 0.48 15.57 -20.54
N PHE A 3 0.03 14.31 -20.57
CA PHE A 3 0.80 13.19 -20.06
C PHE A 3 2.01 12.90 -20.98
N LYS A 4 3.21 12.89 -20.40
CA LYS A 4 4.47 12.64 -21.09
C LYS A 4 5.03 11.29 -20.68
N LEU A 5 4.67 10.27 -21.46
CA LEU A 5 5.19 8.91 -21.28
C LEU A 5 6.65 8.81 -21.76
N VAL A 6 7.54 8.43 -20.84
CA VAL A 6 8.95 8.14 -21.08
C VAL A 6 9.19 6.64 -20.86
N ALA A 7 9.68 5.95 -21.88
CA ALA A 7 10.07 4.55 -21.81
C ALA A 7 11.13 4.24 -22.87
N ASP A 8 12.05 3.33 -22.56
CA ASP A 8 13.10 2.87 -23.49
C ASP A 8 12.58 1.85 -24.52
N PHE A 9 11.29 1.53 -24.47
CA PHE A 9 10.64 0.52 -25.28
C PHE A 9 9.32 1.02 -25.86
N THR A 10 8.94 0.46 -27.00
CA THR A 10 7.67 0.76 -27.69
C THR A 10 6.68 -0.38 -27.47
N PRO A 11 5.35 -0.14 -27.64
CA PRO A 11 4.36 -1.22 -27.60
C PRO A 11 4.71 -2.35 -28.58
N MET A 12 4.68 -3.60 -28.11
CA MET A 12 5.03 -4.81 -28.86
C MET A 12 3.98 -5.91 -28.68
N GLY A 13 4.00 -6.93 -29.53
CA GLY A 13 3.04 -8.03 -29.45
C GLY A 13 1.62 -7.54 -29.73
N ASP A 14 0.70 -7.90 -28.84
CA ASP A 14 -0.69 -7.47 -28.86
C ASP A 14 -0.96 -6.19 -28.06
N GLN A 15 0.06 -5.59 -27.43
CA GLN A 15 -0.07 -4.30 -26.74
C GLN A 15 -0.61 -3.18 -27.65
N PRO A 16 -0.15 -2.97 -28.90
CA PRO A 16 -0.66 -1.88 -29.73
C PRO A 16 -2.17 -1.98 -29.99
N GLU A 17 -2.68 -3.18 -30.24
CA GLU A 17 -4.11 -3.38 -30.47
C GLU A 17 -4.92 -3.29 -29.18
N ALA A 18 -4.37 -3.79 -28.07
CA ALA A 18 -4.99 -3.63 -26.76
C ALA A 18 -5.11 -2.16 -26.35
N ILE A 19 -4.03 -1.38 -26.49
CA ILE A 19 -4.01 0.06 -26.23
C ILE A 19 -5.05 0.76 -27.10
N ARG A 20 -5.05 0.50 -28.42
CA ARG A 20 -6.01 1.12 -29.36
C ARG A 20 -7.46 0.86 -28.95
N LYS A 21 -7.84 -0.40 -28.69
CA LYS A 21 -9.21 -0.76 -28.30
C LYS A 21 -9.62 -0.10 -26.99
N LEU A 22 -8.73 -0.12 -25.99
CA LEU A 22 -9.03 0.46 -24.68
C LEU A 22 -9.18 1.98 -24.75
N SER A 23 -8.29 2.66 -25.46
CA SER A 23 -8.36 4.11 -25.68
C SER A 23 -9.63 4.48 -26.46
N GLU A 24 -9.94 3.77 -27.54
CA GLU A 24 -11.18 3.97 -28.31
C GLU A 24 -12.43 3.79 -27.43
N GLY A 25 -12.46 2.75 -26.58
CA GLY A 25 -13.58 2.54 -25.65
C GLY A 25 -13.72 3.66 -24.62
N VAL A 26 -12.61 4.21 -24.13
CA VAL A 26 -12.65 5.36 -23.21
C VAL A 26 -13.22 6.58 -23.92
N GLU A 27 -12.76 6.90 -25.13
CA GLU A 27 -13.25 8.03 -25.94
C GLU A 27 -14.72 7.86 -26.37
N ASN A 28 -15.15 6.62 -26.64
CA ASN A 28 -16.54 6.30 -26.96
C ASN A 28 -17.49 6.36 -25.74
N GLY A 29 -16.97 6.60 -24.53
CA GLY A 29 -17.77 6.69 -23.32
C GLY A 29 -18.18 5.33 -22.73
N GLU A 30 -17.47 4.26 -23.05
CA GLU A 30 -17.72 2.94 -22.46
C GLU A 30 -17.45 2.98 -20.95
N LYS A 31 -18.45 2.60 -20.16
CA LYS A 31 -18.36 2.66 -18.69
C LYS A 31 -17.38 1.65 -18.09
N SER A 32 -17.26 0.49 -18.73
CA SER A 32 -16.56 -0.67 -18.19
C SER A 32 -15.80 -1.36 -19.31
N GLN A 33 -14.51 -1.60 -19.10
CA GLN A 33 -13.65 -2.33 -20.04
C GLN A 33 -12.75 -3.31 -19.28
N ILE A 34 -12.36 -4.41 -19.92
CA ILE A 34 -11.45 -5.41 -19.34
C ILE A 34 -10.20 -5.52 -20.20
N LEU A 35 -9.04 -5.33 -19.58
CA LEU A 35 -7.75 -5.80 -20.08
C LEU A 35 -7.47 -7.19 -19.50
N LEU A 36 -7.69 -8.23 -20.30
CA LEU A 36 -7.31 -9.60 -19.99
C LEU A 36 -5.83 -9.80 -20.33
N GLY A 37 -4.97 -9.37 -19.41
CA GLY A 37 -3.52 -9.41 -19.60
C GLY A 37 -2.83 -10.52 -18.81
N VAL A 38 -2.08 -11.39 -19.48
CA VAL A 38 -1.31 -12.45 -18.80
C VAL A 38 -0.17 -11.88 -17.94
N THR A 39 0.34 -12.67 -17.01
CA THR A 39 1.53 -12.26 -16.23
C THR A 39 2.71 -12.06 -17.17
N GLY A 40 3.34 -10.89 -17.06
CA GLY A 40 4.51 -10.54 -17.87
C GLY A 40 4.25 -10.03 -19.27
N SER A 41 3.00 -9.80 -19.68
CA SER A 41 2.70 -9.14 -20.95
C SER A 41 2.89 -7.63 -20.92
N GLY A 42 3.26 -7.03 -19.78
CA GLY A 42 3.48 -5.57 -19.67
C GLY A 42 2.19 -4.76 -19.48
N LYS A 43 1.23 -5.28 -18.71
CA LYS A 43 -0.06 -4.62 -18.42
C LYS A 43 0.07 -3.16 -17.98
N THR A 44 0.98 -2.87 -17.05
CA THR A 44 1.22 -1.50 -16.55
C THR A 44 1.59 -0.55 -17.68
N PHE A 45 2.42 -1.00 -18.63
CA PHE A 45 2.83 -0.18 -19.77
C PHE A 45 1.68 0.06 -20.74
N SER A 46 0.83 -0.94 -21.00
CA SER A 46 -0.39 -0.74 -21.79
C SER A 46 -1.32 0.28 -21.14
N VAL A 47 -1.55 0.18 -19.82
CA VAL A 47 -2.33 1.17 -19.06
C VAL A 47 -1.69 2.56 -19.15
N ALA A 48 -0.37 2.68 -19.02
CA ALA A 48 0.32 3.97 -19.17
C ALA A 48 0.09 4.59 -20.56
N ASN A 49 0.09 3.80 -21.63
CA ASN A 49 -0.24 4.30 -22.97
C ASN A 49 -1.71 4.75 -23.07
N VAL A 50 -2.66 3.99 -22.49
CA VAL A 50 -4.08 4.41 -22.44
C VAL A 50 -4.25 5.74 -21.70
N ILE A 51 -3.57 5.93 -20.57
CA ILE A 51 -3.60 7.21 -19.82
C ILE A 51 -3.06 8.35 -20.68
N LYS A 52 -1.94 8.12 -21.38
CA LYS A 52 -1.32 9.09 -22.28
C LYS A 52 -2.26 9.47 -23.43
N GLU A 53 -2.88 8.50 -24.08
CA GLU A 53 -3.75 8.70 -25.25
C GLU A 53 -5.07 9.39 -24.88
N THR A 54 -5.66 9.04 -23.73
CA THR A 54 -6.93 9.62 -23.28
C THR A 54 -6.77 10.96 -22.57
N GLY A 55 -5.60 11.27 -22.01
CA GLY A 55 -5.34 12.55 -21.36
C GLY A 55 -6.10 12.77 -20.05
N ARG A 56 -6.61 11.69 -19.43
CA ARG A 56 -7.51 11.76 -18.27
C ARG A 56 -6.77 11.62 -16.93
N PRO A 57 -7.10 12.42 -15.92
CA PRO A 57 -6.72 12.14 -14.54
C PRO A 57 -7.10 10.70 -14.20
N THR A 58 -6.18 9.94 -13.60
CA THR A 58 -6.37 8.50 -13.44
C THR A 58 -6.16 8.06 -12.00
N LEU A 59 -7.08 7.26 -11.47
CA LEU A 59 -6.92 6.56 -10.20
C LEU A 59 -6.60 5.09 -10.48
N ILE A 60 -5.48 4.61 -9.97
CA ILE A 60 -5.06 3.21 -10.07
C ILE A 60 -5.24 2.56 -8.71
N LEU A 61 -6.26 1.71 -8.59
CA LEU A 61 -6.66 1.05 -7.37
C LEU A 61 -6.11 -0.37 -7.31
N CYS A 62 -5.45 -0.71 -6.21
CA CYS A 62 -4.85 -2.02 -5.99
C CYS A 62 -5.16 -2.57 -4.58
N HIS A 63 -5.11 -3.89 -4.44
CA HIS A 63 -5.58 -4.56 -3.22
C HIS A 63 -4.58 -4.60 -2.05
N ASN A 64 -3.31 -4.24 -2.29
CA ASN A 64 -2.25 -4.35 -1.28
C ASN A 64 -1.18 -3.25 -1.41
N LYS A 65 -0.50 -2.94 -0.30
CA LYS A 65 0.49 -1.85 -0.21
C LYS A 65 1.75 -2.12 -1.04
N THR A 66 2.20 -3.38 -1.18
CA THR A 66 3.41 -3.74 -1.91
C THR A 66 3.26 -3.48 -3.41
N LEU A 67 2.15 -3.96 -3.99
CA LEU A 67 1.78 -3.70 -5.38
C LEU A 67 1.55 -2.21 -5.63
N ALA A 68 0.92 -1.51 -4.68
CA ALA A 68 0.78 -0.05 -4.76
C ALA A 68 2.14 0.65 -4.88
N ALA A 69 3.12 0.26 -4.05
CA ALA A 69 4.45 0.85 -4.08
C ALA A 69 5.19 0.53 -5.39
N GLN A 70 5.05 -0.70 -5.89
CA GLN A 70 5.61 -1.09 -7.19
C GLN A 70 5.03 -0.25 -8.33
N LEU A 71 3.70 -0.19 -8.43
CA LEU A 71 3.01 0.59 -9.46
C LEU A 71 3.38 2.07 -9.35
N TYR A 72 3.42 2.63 -8.13
CA TYR A 72 3.85 4.01 -7.92
C TYR A 72 5.26 4.27 -8.47
N GLY A 73 6.21 3.36 -8.22
CA GLY A 73 7.56 3.43 -8.77
C GLY A 73 7.59 3.33 -10.30
N GLU A 74 6.84 2.38 -10.88
CA GLU A 74 6.73 2.20 -12.33
C GLU A 74 6.11 3.45 -13.00
N PHE A 75 5.00 3.97 -12.48
CA PHE A 75 4.36 5.17 -13.02
C PHE A 75 5.21 6.43 -12.84
N LYS A 76 5.98 6.56 -11.76
CA LYS A 76 6.97 7.66 -11.61
C LYS A 76 8.05 7.61 -12.68
N GLN A 77 8.50 6.42 -13.08
CA GLN A 77 9.47 6.25 -14.18
C GLN A 77 8.83 6.54 -15.54
N PHE A 78 7.59 6.10 -15.74
CA PHE A 78 6.84 6.35 -16.97
C PHE A 78 6.46 7.82 -17.15
N PHE A 79 6.16 8.55 -16.08
CA PHE A 79 5.70 9.94 -16.13
C PHE A 79 6.51 10.85 -15.20
N PRO A 80 7.81 11.03 -15.45
CA PRO A 80 8.68 11.81 -14.56
C PRO A 80 8.34 13.30 -14.52
N GLU A 81 7.65 13.82 -15.54
CA GLU A 81 7.25 15.23 -15.66
C GLU A 81 5.81 15.51 -15.19
N ASN A 82 5.03 14.48 -14.89
CA ASN A 82 3.62 14.62 -14.46
C ASN A 82 3.44 14.31 -12.96
N ALA A 83 2.27 14.63 -12.42
CA ALA A 83 1.96 14.40 -11.01
C ALA A 83 1.55 12.95 -10.77
N VAL A 84 2.53 12.10 -10.48
CA VAL A 84 2.29 10.74 -9.99
C VAL A 84 2.27 10.76 -8.47
N GLU A 85 1.13 10.40 -7.88
CA GLU A 85 0.82 10.55 -6.47
C GLU A 85 0.52 9.19 -5.81
N TYR A 86 0.69 9.13 -4.48
CA TYR A 86 0.56 7.89 -3.71
C TYR A 86 -0.45 8.06 -2.57
N PHE A 87 -1.50 7.22 -2.56
CA PHE A 87 -2.58 7.33 -1.59
C PHE A 87 -2.94 5.99 -0.94
N ILE A 88 -2.25 5.67 0.15
CA ILE A 88 -2.54 4.49 0.97
C ILE A 88 -2.87 4.88 2.42
N SER A 89 -3.20 3.90 3.26
CA SER A 89 -3.32 4.11 4.70
C SER A 89 -1.99 4.62 5.27
N TYR A 90 -2.03 5.78 5.95
CA TYR A 90 -0.89 6.38 6.64
C TYR A 90 -0.54 5.69 7.95
N TYR A 91 -1.26 4.65 8.34
CA TYR A 91 -0.93 3.87 9.53
C TYR A 91 0.15 2.82 9.22
N ASP A 92 1.25 2.88 9.95
CA ASP A 92 2.22 1.78 10.07
C ASP A 92 1.64 0.64 10.91
N TYR A 93 0.95 1.01 12.00
CA TYR A 93 0.18 0.12 12.85
C TYR A 93 -1.19 0.72 13.10
N TYR A 94 -2.23 -0.12 13.07
CA TYR A 94 -3.60 0.31 13.35
C TYR A 94 -4.38 -0.82 14.01
N GLN A 95 -4.78 -0.58 15.24
CA GLN A 95 -5.74 -1.36 15.98
C GLN A 95 -7.04 -0.55 16.09
N PRO A 96 -8.13 -1.00 15.44
CA PRO A 96 -9.40 -0.33 15.54
C PRO A 96 -10.03 -0.49 16.93
N GLU A 97 -10.82 0.49 17.33
CA GLU A 97 -11.73 0.35 18.48
C GLU A 97 -12.72 -0.80 18.24
N ALA A 98 -12.87 -1.70 19.21
CA ALA A 98 -13.82 -2.81 19.11
C ALA A 98 -14.33 -3.24 20.49
N TYR A 99 -15.49 -3.88 20.52
CA TYR A 99 -16.04 -4.49 21.73
C TYR A 99 -16.41 -5.94 21.44
N ILE A 100 -15.92 -6.85 22.28
CA ILE A 100 -16.18 -8.29 22.16
C ILE A 100 -17.13 -8.69 23.28
N GLN A 101 -18.41 -8.84 22.94
CA GLN A 101 -19.48 -9.18 23.89
C GLN A 101 -19.22 -10.50 24.65
N THR A 102 -18.67 -11.51 23.98
CA THR A 102 -18.46 -12.84 24.58
C THR A 102 -17.46 -12.83 25.73
N THR A 103 -16.53 -11.89 25.74
CA THR A 103 -15.48 -11.76 26.77
C THR A 103 -15.58 -10.45 27.55
N ASP A 104 -16.65 -9.67 27.31
CA ASP A 104 -16.85 -8.32 27.85
C ASP A 104 -15.59 -7.44 27.75
N THR A 105 -14.90 -7.52 26.60
CA THR A 105 -13.60 -6.87 26.41
C THR A 105 -13.73 -5.69 25.47
N PHE A 106 -13.42 -4.50 25.98
CA PHE A 106 -13.23 -3.30 25.17
C PHE A 106 -11.79 -3.20 24.72
N ILE A 107 -11.59 -3.02 23.41
CA ILE A 107 -10.29 -2.86 22.77
C ILE A 107 -10.16 -1.40 22.38
N GLU A 108 -9.22 -0.70 23.03
CA GLU A 108 -8.90 0.68 22.70
C GLU A 108 -8.27 0.82 21.32
N LYS A 109 -8.49 1.99 20.73
CA LYS A 109 -7.84 2.39 19.48
C LYS A 109 -6.37 2.65 19.77
N ASP A 110 -5.51 1.99 19.02
CA ASP A 110 -4.06 2.22 19.06
C ASP A 110 -3.52 2.33 17.64
N LEU A 111 -2.63 3.28 17.39
CA LEU A 111 -2.18 3.62 16.05
C LEU A 111 -0.79 4.23 16.05
N MET A 112 -0.10 4.05 14.93
CA MET A 112 1.16 4.71 14.63
C MET A 112 1.07 5.30 13.23
N ILE A 113 1.18 6.63 13.13
CA ILE A 113 1.12 7.36 11.86
C ILE A 113 2.51 7.40 11.23
N ASN A 114 2.55 7.25 9.91
CA ASN A 114 3.71 7.42 9.08
C ASN A 114 3.65 8.79 8.40
N GLU A 115 4.48 9.72 8.87
CA GLU A 115 4.51 11.12 8.42
C GLU A 115 4.83 11.25 6.92
N GLU A 116 5.65 10.36 6.35
CA GLU A 116 5.96 10.38 4.92
C GLU A 116 4.73 9.98 4.08
N ILE A 117 3.95 8.99 4.52
CA ILE A 117 2.70 8.63 3.83
C ILE A 117 1.65 9.72 3.99
N GLU A 118 1.57 10.36 5.16
CA GLU A 118 0.67 11.50 5.37
C GLU A 118 1.02 12.68 4.45
N LYS A 119 2.31 13.04 4.32
CA LYS A 119 2.78 14.00 3.31
C LYS A 119 2.27 13.61 1.93
N LEU A 120 2.50 12.36 1.49
CA LEU A 120 2.13 11.90 0.16
C LEU A 120 0.62 11.97 -0.09
N ARG A 121 -0.20 11.70 0.93
CA ARG A 121 -1.66 11.86 0.84
C ARG A 121 -2.08 13.31 0.69
N LEU A 122 -1.45 14.23 1.44
CA LEU A 122 -1.70 15.66 1.30
C LEU A 122 -1.21 16.19 -0.05
N ALA A 123 -0.08 15.69 -0.56
CA ALA A 123 0.41 16.00 -1.90
C ALA A 123 -0.58 15.55 -2.97
N CYS A 124 -1.13 14.33 -2.83
CA CYS A 124 -2.15 13.80 -3.71
C CYS A 124 -3.41 14.68 -3.78
N THR A 125 -4.00 15.05 -2.64
CA THR A 125 -5.22 15.88 -2.63
C THR A 125 -4.94 17.30 -3.11
N SER A 126 -3.78 17.86 -2.75
CA SER A 126 -3.34 19.17 -3.24
C SER A 126 -3.13 19.18 -4.76
N ALA A 127 -2.55 18.11 -5.32
CA ALA A 127 -2.36 17.97 -6.76
C ALA A 127 -3.70 17.92 -7.51
N LEU A 128 -4.67 17.16 -7.00
CA LEU A 128 -6.02 17.09 -7.57
C LEU A 128 -6.75 18.45 -7.50
N MET A 129 -6.59 19.19 -6.40
CA MET A 129 -7.22 20.50 -6.20
C MET A 129 -6.45 21.66 -6.85
N SER A 130 -5.26 21.42 -7.39
CA SER A 130 -4.45 22.47 -8.02
C SER A 130 -4.97 22.94 -9.39
N GLY A 131 -5.98 22.25 -9.94
CA GLY A 131 -6.49 22.47 -11.30
C GLY A 131 -5.66 21.78 -12.39
N ARG A 132 -4.60 21.06 -12.02
CA ARG A 132 -3.85 20.19 -12.94
C ARG A 132 -4.70 18.98 -13.33
N ARG A 133 -4.55 18.53 -14.57
CA ARG A 133 -5.23 17.34 -15.10
C ARG A 133 -4.30 16.16 -15.35
N ASP A 134 -2.99 16.39 -15.34
CA ASP A 134 -1.98 15.37 -15.56
C ASP A 134 -1.60 14.65 -14.26
N VAL A 135 -2.63 14.15 -13.55
CA VAL A 135 -2.50 13.49 -12.24
C VAL A 135 -2.80 12.00 -12.36
N ILE A 136 -1.87 11.16 -11.89
CA ILE A 136 -2.06 9.72 -11.72
C ILE A 136 -1.93 9.42 -10.24
N VAL A 137 -2.97 8.88 -9.63
CA VAL A 137 -2.93 8.47 -8.22
C VAL A 137 -2.87 6.96 -8.12
N VAL A 138 -1.85 6.42 -7.49
CA VAL A 138 -1.81 5.00 -7.12
C VAL A 138 -2.32 4.85 -5.69
N ALA A 139 -3.41 4.13 -5.51
CA ALA A 139 -4.10 4.02 -4.24
C ALA A 139 -4.40 2.58 -3.82
N SER A 140 -4.50 2.39 -2.50
CA SER A 140 -5.16 1.20 -1.95
C SER A 140 -6.65 1.48 -1.72
N VAL A 141 -7.37 0.51 -1.15
CA VAL A 141 -8.75 0.72 -0.65
C VAL A 141 -8.89 1.90 0.33
N SER A 142 -7.81 2.55 0.77
CA SER A 142 -7.92 3.83 1.48
C SER A 142 -8.66 4.91 0.68
N CYS A 143 -8.74 4.83 -0.65
CA CYS A 143 -9.43 5.82 -1.47
C CYS A 143 -10.96 5.86 -1.27
N ILE A 144 -11.56 4.79 -0.73
CA ILE A 144 -13.01 4.71 -0.45
C ILE A 144 -13.36 5.06 1.00
N TYR A 145 -12.36 5.41 1.83
CA TYR A 145 -12.56 5.83 3.21
C TYR A 145 -12.77 7.34 3.30
N GLY A 146 -13.45 7.75 4.38
CA GLY A 146 -13.73 9.14 4.71
C GLY A 146 -12.48 10.02 4.70
N ILE A 147 -12.52 11.12 3.96
CA ILE A 147 -11.60 12.26 4.06
C ILE A 147 -12.41 13.55 4.16
N GLY A 148 -11.75 14.67 4.47
CA GLY A 148 -12.44 15.96 4.62
C GLY A 148 -13.19 16.37 3.36
N ASN A 149 -14.26 17.15 3.55
CA ASN A 149 -15.08 17.68 2.47
C ASN A 149 -14.20 18.47 1.47
N PRO A 150 -14.17 18.09 0.17
CA PRO A 150 -13.38 18.79 -0.84
C PRO A 150 -13.69 20.28 -0.94
N GLU A 151 -14.95 20.68 -0.77
CA GLU A 151 -15.35 22.10 -0.83
C GLU A 151 -14.77 22.91 0.33
N GLU A 152 -14.74 22.34 1.55
CA GLU A 152 -14.13 22.99 2.71
C GLU A 152 -12.61 23.02 2.59
N PHE A 153 -12.02 21.96 2.03
CA PHE A 153 -10.59 21.91 1.72
C PHE A 153 -10.21 23.00 0.71
N GLU A 154 -11.00 23.19 -0.36
CA GLU A 154 -10.79 24.24 -1.37
C GLU A 154 -10.96 25.65 -0.79
N LYS A 155 -11.99 25.89 0.02
CA LYS A 155 -12.20 27.18 0.72
C LYS A 155 -11.03 27.54 1.64
N SER A 156 -10.33 26.52 2.15
CA SER A 156 -9.19 26.67 3.04
C SER A 156 -7.85 26.80 2.27
N VAL A 157 -7.87 26.95 0.94
CA VAL A 157 -6.65 27.21 0.15
C VAL A 157 -6.30 28.69 0.21
N LEU A 158 -5.13 28.99 0.77
CA LEU A 158 -4.60 30.34 0.88
C LEU A 158 -3.79 30.70 -0.38
N LYS A 159 -4.29 31.63 -1.19
CA LYS A 159 -3.63 32.10 -2.42
C LYS A 159 -2.96 33.44 -2.17
N ILE A 160 -1.65 33.53 -2.44
CA ILE A 160 -0.87 34.76 -2.30
C ILE A 160 -0.04 35.04 -3.55
N ALA A 161 0.26 36.31 -3.80
CA ALA A 161 1.07 36.75 -4.93
C ALA A 161 1.98 37.90 -4.53
N ALA A 162 3.13 38.01 -5.21
CA ALA A 162 4.01 39.15 -5.07
C ALA A 162 3.33 40.44 -5.60
N GLY A 163 3.58 41.57 -4.93
CA GLY A 163 2.98 42.88 -5.20
C GLY A 163 1.59 43.10 -4.58
N VAL A 164 1.10 42.17 -3.74
CA VAL A 164 -0.20 42.30 -3.08
C VAL A 164 -0.03 42.90 -1.69
N GLN A 165 -0.88 43.89 -1.38
CA GLN A 165 -1.03 44.45 -0.03
C GLN A 165 -1.73 43.42 0.85
N TYR A 166 -0.98 42.80 1.75
CA TYR A 166 -1.46 41.75 2.63
C TYR A 166 -0.74 41.83 3.98
N PRO A 167 -1.34 42.47 5.00
CA PRO A 167 -0.67 42.69 6.28
C PRO A 167 -0.14 41.41 6.90
N ARG A 168 1.13 41.41 7.31
CA ARG A 168 1.81 40.20 7.84
C ARG A 168 1.01 39.52 8.96
N GLN A 169 0.46 40.30 9.90
CA GLN A 169 -0.30 39.75 11.02
C GLN A 169 -1.59 39.04 10.58
N GLN A 170 -2.20 39.48 9.47
CA GLN A 170 -3.33 38.80 8.87
C GLN A 170 -2.89 37.49 8.24
N PHE A 171 -1.82 37.51 7.44
CA PHE A 171 -1.25 36.31 6.85
C PHE A 171 -0.90 35.22 7.88
N LEU A 172 -0.30 35.60 9.02
CA LEU A 172 0.00 34.66 10.10
C LEU A 172 -1.26 34.03 10.73
N ARG A 173 -2.37 34.78 10.84
CA ARG A 173 -3.64 34.22 11.32
C ARG A 173 -4.22 33.25 10.31
N ASP A 174 -4.21 33.63 9.04
CA ASP A 174 -4.75 32.82 7.96
C ASP A 174 -3.98 31.49 7.83
N LEU A 175 -2.66 31.48 8.07
CA LEU A 175 -1.85 30.26 8.18
C LEU A 175 -2.30 29.34 9.33
N VAL A 176 -2.63 29.91 10.48
CA VAL A 176 -3.15 29.13 11.63
C VAL A 176 -4.54 28.58 11.34
N ASP A 177 -5.39 29.35 10.65
CA ASP A 177 -6.73 28.90 10.27
C ASP A 177 -6.69 27.73 9.27
N ILE A 178 -5.64 27.64 8.44
CA ILE A 178 -5.36 26.48 7.56
C ILE A 178 -4.46 25.42 8.23
N LEU A 179 -4.42 25.41 9.56
CA LEU A 179 -3.82 24.42 10.46
C LEU A 179 -2.27 24.37 10.48
N TYR A 180 -1.58 25.44 10.08
CA TYR A 180 -0.14 25.52 10.27
C TYR A 180 0.22 26.00 11.68
N ALA A 181 1.30 25.46 12.23
CA ALA A 181 1.80 25.83 13.56
C ALA A 181 2.99 26.78 13.48
N ARG A 182 3.02 27.80 14.35
CA ARG A 182 4.21 28.64 14.50
C ARG A 182 5.26 27.89 15.31
N ASN A 183 6.44 27.66 14.73
CA ASN A 183 7.57 27.07 15.43
C ASN A 183 8.89 27.70 14.97
N GLU A 184 9.57 28.40 15.88
CA GLU A 184 10.83 29.09 15.58
C GLU A 184 12.06 28.21 15.79
N VAL A 185 11.93 27.14 16.59
CA VAL A 185 13.05 26.27 16.97
C VAL A 185 13.21 25.15 15.95
N GLU A 186 12.12 24.44 15.64
CA GLU A 186 12.11 23.32 14.71
C GLU A 186 11.25 23.64 13.49
N PHE A 187 11.92 23.77 12.33
CA PHE A 187 11.28 24.08 11.07
C PHE A 187 10.94 22.78 10.31
N ASN A 188 9.85 22.15 10.75
CA ASN A 188 9.30 20.92 10.18
C ASN A 188 8.11 21.22 9.25
N ARG A 189 7.66 20.21 8.49
CA ARG A 189 6.46 20.28 7.65
C ARG A 189 5.23 20.69 8.46
N GLY A 190 4.36 21.51 7.88
CA GLY A 190 3.18 22.06 8.56
C GLY A 190 3.49 23.23 9.49
N ASN A 191 4.75 23.66 9.59
CA ASN A 191 5.13 24.79 10.44
C ASN A 191 5.49 26.04 9.62
N PHE A 192 5.39 27.19 10.28
CA PHE A 192 5.97 28.44 9.79
C PHE A 192 6.79 29.14 10.89
N ARG A 193 7.74 29.97 10.47
CA ARG A 193 8.56 30.80 11.34
C ARG A 193 8.69 32.23 10.79
N VAL A 194 8.91 33.18 11.69
CA VAL A 194 9.03 34.60 11.35
C VAL A 194 10.42 35.09 11.74
N LYS A 195 11.12 35.73 10.80
CA LYS A 195 12.44 36.34 11.02
C LYS A 195 12.44 37.74 10.43
N GLY A 196 12.23 38.75 11.28
CA GLY A 196 12.06 40.13 10.82
C GLY A 196 10.92 40.22 9.80
N ASP A 197 11.24 40.68 8.59
CA ASP A 197 10.27 40.87 7.50
C ASP A 197 10.11 39.65 6.60
N THR A 198 10.61 38.49 7.05
CA THR A 198 10.46 37.23 6.31
C THR A 198 9.62 36.22 7.07
N VAL A 199 8.73 35.55 6.35
CA VAL A 199 7.94 34.41 6.85
C VAL A 199 8.34 33.19 6.04
N ASP A 200 9.00 32.23 6.69
CA ASP A 200 9.31 30.93 6.09
C ASP A 200 8.18 29.96 6.45
N ILE A 201 7.65 29.23 5.47
CA ILE A 201 6.53 28.29 5.61
C ILE A 201 6.98 26.97 5.01
N PHE A 202 6.83 25.87 5.74
CA PHE A 202 7.11 24.54 5.22
C PHE A 202 5.78 23.82 4.95
N PRO A 203 5.31 23.76 3.69
CA PRO A 203 4.07 23.08 3.35
C PRO A 203 4.06 21.63 3.82
N ALA A 204 2.92 21.17 4.34
CA ALA A 204 2.77 19.82 4.86
C ALA A 204 2.96 18.71 3.79
N TYR A 205 2.78 19.07 2.51
CA TYR A 205 2.79 18.19 1.35
C TYR A 205 4.06 18.30 0.48
N ALA A 206 5.03 19.13 0.86
CA ALA A 206 6.20 19.43 0.03
C ALA A 206 7.52 19.05 0.72
N ASP A 207 8.56 18.88 -0.10
CA ASP A 207 9.96 18.72 0.37
C ASP A 207 10.75 20.04 0.28
N PHE A 208 10.07 21.13 -0.04
CA PHE A 208 10.63 22.48 -0.11
C PHE A 208 9.78 23.42 0.74
N ALA A 209 10.36 24.55 1.15
CA ALA A 209 9.65 25.60 1.87
C ALA A 209 9.45 26.85 0.98
N TYR A 210 8.51 27.70 1.37
CA TYR A 210 8.35 29.03 0.81
C TYR A 210 8.89 30.08 1.78
N ARG A 211 9.55 31.10 1.25
CA ARG A 211 9.92 32.32 1.97
C ARG A 211 9.16 33.50 1.37
N VAL A 212 8.33 34.11 2.18
CA VAL A 212 7.57 35.33 1.84
C VAL A 212 8.29 36.51 2.44
N ILE A 213 8.75 37.44 1.61
CA ILE A 213 9.48 38.64 2.00
C ILE A 213 8.54 39.83 1.95
N TYR A 214 8.50 40.60 3.03
CA TYR A 214 7.65 41.77 3.19
C TYR A 214 8.43 43.07 3.04
N TRP A 215 7.76 44.07 2.49
CA TRP A 215 8.09 45.48 2.64
C TRP A 215 6.85 46.20 3.20
N ASP A 216 6.92 46.63 4.47
CA ASP A 216 5.76 47.11 5.24
C ASP A 216 4.60 46.10 5.22
N ASP A 217 3.47 46.44 4.59
CA ASP A 217 2.27 45.60 4.46
C ASP A 217 2.14 44.94 3.07
N GLU A 218 3.19 44.99 2.24
CA GLU A 218 3.23 44.40 0.89
C GLU A 218 4.10 43.14 0.85
N ILE A 219 3.63 42.10 0.15
CA ILE A 219 4.46 40.95 -0.20
C ILE A 219 5.36 41.36 -1.37
N GLU A 220 6.64 41.61 -1.12
CA GLU A 220 7.60 42.04 -2.14
C GLU A 220 8.04 40.86 -3.02
N GLU A 221 8.40 39.73 -2.40
CA GLU A 221 8.96 38.57 -3.10
C GLU A 221 8.52 37.26 -2.45
N ILE A 222 8.21 36.25 -3.27
CA ILE A 222 7.99 34.88 -2.82
C ILE A 222 9.08 34.00 -3.41
N GLN A 223 9.79 33.27 -2.54
CA GLN A 223 10.89 32.40 -2.91
C GLN A 223 10.58 30.96 -2.54
N ARG A 224 10.92 30.02 -3.40
CA ARG A 224 11.03 28.61 -3.03
C ARG A 224 12.43 28.38 -2.46
N ILE A 225 12.52 27.79 -1.28
CA ILE A 225 13.77 27.56 -0.57
C ILE A 225 13.92 26.09 -0.16
N ASP A 226 15.18 25.67 -0.03
CA ASP A 226 15.53 24.42 0.65
C ASP A 226 15.35 24.61 2.17
N PRO A 227 14.56 23.77 2.86
CA PRO A 227 14.20 23.99 4.27
C PRO A 227 15.38 23.81 5.23
N GLU A 228 16.37 22.99 4.87
CA GLU A 228 17.55 22.70 5.69
C GLU A 228 18.62 23.78 5.55
N THR A 229 18.96 24.14 4.30
CA THR A 229 20.04 25.08 3.99
C THR A 229 19.58 26.53 3.91
N GLY A 230 18.28 26.76 3.70
CA GLY A 230 17.69 28.08 3.48
C GLY A 230 18.05 28.73 2.15
N ARG A 231 18.70 27.98 1.23
CA ARG A 231 19.10 28.46 -0.10
C ARG A 231 17.87 28.61 -1.00
N MET A 232 17.85 29.68 -1.79
CA MET A 232 16.83 29.91 -2.81
C MET A 232 16.98 28.88 -3.94
N ILE A 233 15.87 28.27 -4.31
CA ILE A 233 15.71 27.35 -5.45
C ILE A 233 15.14 28.12 -6.65
N SER A 234 14.04 28.85 -6.45
CA SER A 234 13.34 29.62 -7.49
C SER A 234 12.58 30.81 -6.89
N ARG A 235 12.18 31.73 -7.76
CA ARG A 235 11.25 32.83 -7.45
C ARG A 235 9.87 32.49 -7.99
N GLU A 236 8.85 32.74 -7.20
CA GLU A 236 7.46 32.46 -7.56
C GLU A 236 6.66 33.76 -7.60
N ASN A 237 5.85 33.95 -8.65
CA ASN A 237 4.99 35.14 -8.76
C ASN A 237 3.76 35.01 -7.87
N SER A 238 3.25 33.79 -7.72
CA SER A 238 2.11 33.46 -6.86
C SER A 238 2.21 32.01 -6.40
N ILE A 239 1.63 31.72 -5.24
CA ILE A 239 1.56 30.38 -4.69
C ILE A 239 0.16 30.11 -4.13
N SER A 240 -0.22 28.84 -4.08
CA SER A 240 -1.41 28.35 -3.37
C SER A 240 -0.95 27.43 -2.25
N LEU A 241 -1.25 27.82 -1.01
CA LEU A 241 -0.95 27.04 0.19
C LEU A 241 -2.20 26.25 0.59
N PHE A 242 -2.13 24.94 0.43
CA PHE A 242 -3.16 24.02 0.92
C PHE A 242 -3.05 23.80 2.43
N PRO A 243 -4.16 23.44 3.11
CA PRO A 243 -4.18 23.15 4.54
C PRO A 243 -3.15 22.09 4.96
N ALA A 244 -2.66 22.21 6.19
CA ALA A 244 -1.68 21.27 6.73
C ALA A 244 -2.27 19.89 7.08
N ASN A 245 -3.60 19.75 7.08
CA ASN A 245 -4.32 18.50 7.37
C ASN A 245 -5.46 18.29 6.35
N LEU A 246 -5.83 17.03 6.11
CA LEU A 246 -6.95 16.65 5.25
C LEU A 246 -8.31 16.95 5.89
N PHE A 247 -8.38 16.97 7.21
CA PHE A 247 -9.61 17.24 7.95
C PHE A 247 -9.60 18.68 8.44
N VAL A 248 -10.19 19.56 7.65
CA VAL A 248 -10.36 20.98 7.98
C VAL A 248 -11.84 21.23 8.23
N THR A 249 -12.14 21.92 9.32
CA THR A 249 -13.52 22.27 9.69
C THR A 249 -13.54 23.68 10.27
N GLY A 250 -14.41 24.53 9.73
CA GLY A 250 -14.58 25.89 10.23
C GLY A 250 -15.12 25.93 11.67
N LYS A 251 -14.75 26.97 12.43
CA LYS A 251 -15.18 27.13 13.84
C LYS A 251 -16.70 27.16 14.01
N ASP A 252 -17.41 27.77 13.07
CA ASP A 252 -18.88 27.83 13.10
C ASP A 252 -19.50 26.43 12.96
N VAL A 253 -18.93 25.59 12.10
CA VAL A 253 -19.37 24.21 11.88
C VAL A 253 -19.12 23.36 13.13
N ILE A 254 -18.00 23.56 13.83
CA ILE A 254 -17.70 22.86 15.09
C ILE A 254 -18.76 23.19 16.16
N ASN A 255 -19.13 24.46 16.29
CA ASN A 255 -20.12 24.90 17.28
C ASN A 255 -21.51 24.28 17.02
N ASP A 256 -21.95 24.27 15.76
CA ASP A 256 -23.21 23.61 15.37
C ASP A 256 -23.15 22.09 15.62
N ALA A 257 -22.03 21.45 15.26
CA ALA A 257 -21.83 20.02 15.45
C ALA A 257 -21.92 19.62 16.94
N ILE A 258 -21.35 20.41 17.84
CA ILE A 258 -21.44 20.17 19.30
C ILE A 258 -22.90 20.10 19.77
N ILE A 259 -23.76 20.99 19.29
CA ILE A 259 -25.18 21.02 19.66
C ILE A 259 -25.88 19.76 19.13
N GLU A 260 -25.66 19.42 17.86
CA GLU A 260 -26.30 18.27 17.22
C GLU A 260 -25.84 16.91 17.79
N ILE A 261 -24.57 16.81 18.23
CA ILE A 261 -24.04 15.64 18.95
C ILE A 261 -24.70 15.54 20.33
N GLN A 262 -24.89 16.66 21.03
CA GLN A 262 -25.54 16.69 22.33
C GLN A 262 -27.02 16.29 22.24
N ASP A 263 -27.71 16.70 21.18
CA ASP A 263 -29.09 16.29 20.92
C ASP A 263 -29.20 14.77 20.67
N GLU A 264 -28.34 14.21 19.81
CA GLU A 264 -28.29 12.75 19.56
C GLU A 264 -27.93 11.98 20.84
N LEU A 265 -27.06 12.52 21.69
CA LEU A 265 -26.74 11.93 22.99
C LEU A 265 -27.98 11.82 23.88
N VAL A 266 -28.76 12.90 24.00
CA VAL A 266 -29.97 12.91 24.83
C VAL A 266 -31.00 11.90 24.33
N GLU A 267 -31.16 11.77 23.01
CA GLU A 267 -32.03 10.76 22.40
C GLU A 267 -31.54 9.34 22.69
N GLN A 268 -30.24 9.09 22.53
CA GLN A 268 -29.64 7.78 22.72
C GLN A 268 -29.67 7.31 24.18
N VAL A 269 -29.47 8.23 25.15
CA VAL A 269 -29.61 7.92 26.58
C VAL A 269 -31.05 7.49 26.90
N LYS A 270 -32.05 8.24 26.41
CA LYS A 270 -33.47 7.90 26.60
C LYS A 270 -33.83 6.55 25.98
N PHE A 271 -33.23 6.22 24.83
CA PHE A 271 -33.41 4.92 24.18
C PHE A 271 -32.94 3.77 25.10
N PHE A 272 -31.71 3.85 25.62
CA PHE A 272 -31.18 2.83 26.52
C PHE A 272 -31.94 2.75 27.86
N GLU A 273 -32.33 3.88 28.44
CA GLU A 273 -33.13 3.90 29.68
C GLU A 273 -34.50 3.24 29.48
N LYS A 274 -35.16 3.49 28.35
CA LYS A 274 -36.44 2.85 27.99
C LYS A 274 -36.31 1.34 27.79
N ASP A 275 -35.16 0.87 27.32
CA ASP A 275 -34.84 -0.55 27.14
C ASP A 275 -34.29 -1.22 28.43
N HIS A 276 -34.29 -0.51 29.56
CA HIS A 276 -33.74 -0.96 30.85
C HIS A 276 -32.23 -1.26 30.83
N ARG A 277 -31.48 -0.60 29.95
CA ARG A 277 -30.03 -0.75 29.74
C ARG A 277 -29.25 0.40 30.37
N SER A 278 -29.34 0.49 31.71
CA SER A 278 -28.80 1.63 32.46
C SER A 278 -27.27 1.75 32.42
N ALA A 279 -26.55 0.63 32.24
CA ALA A 279 -25.09 0.64 32.16
C ALA A 279 -24.60 1.29 30.85
N GLU A 280 -25.23 0.95 29.73
CA GLU A 280 -24.97 1.50 28.42
C GLU A 280 -25.38 2.96 28.33
N ALA A 281 -26.54 3.32 28.92
CA ALA A 281 -26.98 4.72 29.04
C ALA A 281 -25.95 5.58 29.78
N LYS A 282 -25.43 5.09 30.92
CA LYS A 282 -24.40 5.80 31.69
C LYS A 282 -23.09 5.89 30.91
N ARG A 283 -22.65 4.80 30.28
CA ARG A 283 -21.42 4.72 29.50
C ARG A 283 -21.40 5.71 28.34
N ILE A 284 -22.45 5.74 27.52
CA ILE A 284 -22.50 6.62 26.36
C ILE A 284 -22.53 8.10 26.78
N LYS A 285 -23.21 8.38 27.89
CA LYS A 285 -23.28 9.72 28.49
C LYS A 285 -21.90 10.20 28.93
N GLU A 286 -21.24 9.47 29.82
CA GLU A 286 -19.93 9.88 30.36
C GLU A 286 -18.91 10.07 29.24
N ARG A 287 -18.88 9.16 28.27
CA ARG A 287 -17.92 9.24 27.16
C ARG A 287 -18.19 10.42 26.22
N THR A 288 -19.44 10.61 25.82
CA THR A 288 -19.78 11.66 24.85
C THR A 288 -19.68 13.04 25.48
N GLU A 289 -20.03 13.19 26.77
CA GLU A 289 -19.84 14.45 27.50
C GLU A 289 -18.36 14.83 27.60
N PHE A 290 -17.48 13.85 27.87
CA PHE A 290 -16.04 14.06 27.85
C PHE A 290 -15.52 14.45 26.45
N ASP A 291 -15.94 13.74 25.40
CA ASP A 291 -15.56 14.07 24.02
C ASP A 291 -16.03 15.50 23.64
N LEU A 292 -17.24 15.91 24.04
CA LEU A 292 -17.76 17.27 23.82
C LEU A 292 -17.00 18.35 24.58
N GLU A 293 -16.57 18.08 25.82
CA GLU A 293 -15.73 19.00 26.60
C GLU A 293 -14.37 19.22 25.90
N MET A 294 -13.74 18.13 25.46
CA MET A 294 -12.47 18.18 24.74
C MET A 294 -12.57 18.93 23.41
N ILE A 295 -13.66 18.72 22.64
CA ILE A 295 -13.90 19.45 21.39
C ILE A 295 -14.09 20.96 21.66
N ARG A 296 -14.77 21.35 22.74
CA ARG A 296 -14.98 22.77 23.09
C ARG A 296 -13.68 23.47 23.49
N GLU A 297 -12.86 22.82 24.31
CA GLU A 297 -11.65 23.43 24.86
C GLU A 297 -10.46 23.39 23.90
N LEU A 298 -10.29 22.28 23.18
CA LEU A 298 -9.11 22.03 22.34
C LEU A 298 -9.41 22.01 20.84
N GLY A 299 -10.67 22.00 20.43
CA GLY A 299 -11.07 21.81 19.03
C GLY A 299 -10.86 20.36 18.53
N TYR A 300 -10.49 19.43 19.42
CA TYR A 300 -10.17 18.05 19.08
C TYR A 300 -10.44 17.09 20.25
N CYS A 301 -10.81 15.85 19.94
CA CYS A 301 -10.87 14.75 20.90
C CYS A 301 -10.34 13.44 20.29
N SER A 302 -9.98 12.47 21.14
CA SER A 302 -9.54 11.15 20.65
C SER A 302 -10.71 10.39 20.01
N GLY A 303 -10.55 10.02 18.74
CA GLY A 303 -11.63 9.36 18.00
C GLY A 303 -12.65 10.34 17.43
N ILE A 304 -12.27 11.61 17.22
CA ILE A 304 -13.12 12.66 16.63
C ILE A 304 -13.78 12.23 15.31
N GLU A 305 -13.17 11.30 14.57
CA GLU A 305 -13.74 10.76 13.32
C GLU A 305 -15.10 10.09 13.52
N ASN A 306 -15.43 9.62 14.73
CA ASN A 306 -16.75 9.03 15.00
C ASN A 306 -17.89 10.07 14.92
N TYR A 307 -17.56 11.35 14.96
CA TYR A 307 -18.50 12.46 14.78
C TYR A 307 -18.42 13.08 13.38
N SER A 308 -17.69 12.46 12.44
CA SER A 308 -17.40 13.05 11.11
C SER A 308 -18.66 13.47 10.35
N ARG A 309 -19.80 12.78 10.52
CA ARG A 309 -21.08 13.16 9.90
C ARG A 309 -21.43 14.64 10.16
N TYR A 310 -21.25 15.08 11.39
CA TYR A 310 -21.61 16.43 11.83
C TYR A 310 -20.64 17.47 11.28
N PHE A 311 -19.33 17.19 11.35
CA PHE A 311 -18.30 18.08 10.82
C PHE A 311 -18.36 18.21 9.29
N ASP A 312 -18.74 17.14 8.59
CA ASP A 312 -18.96 17.14 7.14
C ASP A 312 -20.32 17.78 6.74
N ARG A 313 -21.17 18.12 7.71
CA ARG A 313 -22.58 18.56 7.51
C ARG A 313 -23.40 17.60 6.63
N ARG A 314 -23.15 16.31 6.79
CA ARG A 314 -23.86 15.24 6.07
C ARG A 314 -25.15 14.85 6.77
N ARG A 315 -26.13 14.40 5.99
CA ARG A 315 -27.37 13.78 6.50
C ARG A 315 -27.08 12.36 7.02
N ALA A 316 -27.89 11.87 7.95
CA ALA A 316 -27.82 10.48 8.41
C ALA A 316 -27.90 9.48 7.24
N GLY A 317 -26.99 8.50 7.22
CA GLY A 317 -26.89 7.51 6.14
C GLY A 317 -26.23 8.00 4.85
N GLN A 318 -26.01 9.31 4.66
CA GLN A 318 -25.35 9.85 3.47
C GLN A 318 -23.92 9.32 3.37
N ARG A 319 -23.48 8.98 2.15
CA ARG A 319 -22.11 8.51 1.92
C ARG A 319 -21.07 9.53 2.42
N PRO A 320 -19.92 9.07 2.95
CA PRO A 320 -18.80 9.95 3.26
C PRO A 320 -18.22 10.58 1.98
N PHE A 321 -17.53 11.71 2.15
CA PHE A 321 -16.58 12.19 1.16
C PHE A 321 -15.34 11.31 1.19
N CYS A 322 -14.79 10.99 0.02
CA CYS A 322 -13.64 10.11 -0.15
C CYS A 322 -12.71 10.68 -1.22
N LEU A 323 -11.60 10.00 -1.53
CA LEU A 323 -10.65 10.49 -2.53
C LEU A 323 -11.30 10.68 -3.91
N LEU A 324 -12.30 9.85 -4.24
CA LEU A 324 -13.00 9.93 -5.52
C LEU A 324 -13.68 11.28 -5.73
N ASP A 325 -14.10 11.95 -4.65
CA ASP A 325 -14.75 13.27 -4.70
C ASP A 325 -13.77 14.41 -5.00
N TYR A 326 -12.46 14.14 -4.97
CA TYR A 326 -11.41 15.11 -5.31
C TYR A 326 -11.04 15.03 -6.80
N PHE A 327 -11.47 13.98 -7.51
CA PHE A 327 -11.24 13.86 -8.94
C PHE A 327 -12.27 14.68 -9.73
N PRO A 328 -11.90 15.19 -10.92
CA PRO A 328 -12.88 15.73 -11.86
C PRO A 328 -13.77 14.60 -12.41
N ASP A 329 -14.99 14.95 -12.84
CA ASP A 329 -16.02 13.98 -13.27
C ASP A 329 -15.58 12.99 -14.36
N ASP A 330 -14.62 13.36 -15.21
CA ASP A 330 -14.17 12.58 -16.37
C ASP A 330 -12.92 11.71 -16.12
N PHE A 331 -12.53 11.52 -14.85
CA PHE A 331 -11.40 10.68 -14.49
C PHE A 331 -11.56 9.22 -14.90
N LEU A 332 -10.44 8.55 -15.14
CA LEU A 332 -10.37 7.11 -15.42
C LEU A 332 -10.04 6.33 -14.15
N MET A 333 -10.84 5.32 -13.83
CA MET A 333 -10.54 4.35 -12.78
C MET A 333 -9.86 3.13 -13.41
N VAL A 334 -8.68 2.77 -12.94
CA VAL A 334 -8.01 1.51 -13.28
C VAL A 334 -8.00 0.63 -12.04
N ILE A 335 -8.58 -0.57 -12.12
CA ILE A 335 -8.56 -1.53 -11.01
C ILE A 335 -7.60 -2.66 -11.36
N ASP A 336 -6.43 -2.63 -10.74
CA ASP A 336 -5.41 -3.68 -10.91
C ASP A 336 -5.74 -4.91 -10.07
N GLU A 337 -5.40 -6.08 -10.62
CA GLU A 337 -5.81 -7.40 -10.13
C GLU A 337 -7.28 -7.41 -9.69
N SER A 338 -8.17 -6.97 -10.59
CA SER A 338 -9.58 -6.65 -10.31
C SER A 338 -10.34 -7.75 -9.58
N HIS A 339 -10.03 -9.01 -9.89
CA HIS A 339 -10.62 -10.20 -9.30
C HIS A 339 -10.32 -10.37 -7.80
N VAL A 340 -9.32 -9.69 -7.26
CA VAL A 340 -9.03 -9.58 -5.82
C VAL A 340 -9.49 -8.23 -5.26
N THR A 341 -9.20 -7.14 -5.98
CA THR A 341 -9.45 -5.78 -5.52
C THR A 341 -10.94 -5.50 -5.34
N LEU A 342 -11.82 -5.95 -6.24
CA LEU A 342 -13.27 -5.76 -6.15
C LEU A 342 -13.90 -6.47 -4.94
N PRO A 343 -13.64 -7.77 -4.67
CA PRO A 343 -14.09 -8.41 -3.44
C PRO A 343 -13.63 -7.68 -2.18
N GLN A 344 -12.40 -7.15 -2.16
CA GLN A 344 -11.88 -6.40 -1.01
C GLN A 344 -12.68 -5.10 -0.80
N ILE A 345 -12.91 -4.31 -1.84
CA ILE A 345 -13.74 -3.09 -1.79
C ILE A 345 -15.11 -3.41 -1.17
N ARG A 346 -15.76 -4.46 -1.65
CA ARG A 346 -17.08 -4.91 -1.15
C ARG A 346 -17.04 -5.30 0.34
N ALA A 347 -15.95 -5.93 0.78
CA ALA A 347 -15.80 -6.41 2.15
C ALA A 347 -15.52 -5.28 3.17
N MET A 348 -14.93 -4.16 2.75
CA MET A 348 -14.53 -3.07 3.67
C MET A 348 -15.71 -2.54 4.50
N TRP A 349 -16.86 -2.27 3.86
CA TRP A 349 -18.05 -1.80 4.57
C TRP A 349 -18.63 -2.85 5.53
N GLY A 350 -18.68 -4.12 5.11
CA GLY A 350 -19.23 -5.20 5.94
C GLY A 350 -18.42 -5.39 7.23
N GLY A 351 -17.09 -5.38 7.13
CA GLY A 351 -16.20 -5.49 8.28
C GLY A 351 -16.30 -4.30 9.22
N ASP A 352 -16.28 -3.07 8.68
CA ASP A 352 -16.40 -1.85 9.49
C ASP A 352 -17.75 -1.77 10.22
N ARG A 353 -18.85 -2.03 9.50
CA ARG A 353 -20.19 -2.01 10.08
C ARG A 353 -20.36 -3.05 11.19
N SER A 354 -19.90 -4.29 10.98
CA SER A 354 -19.99 -5.34 12.01
C SER A 354 -19.30 -4.94 13.32
N ARG A 355 -18.13 -4.30 13.22
CA ARG A 355 -17.37 -3.80 14.38
C ARG A 355 -18.11 -2.65 15.07
N LYS A 356 -18.57 -1.66 14.31
CA LYS A 356 -19.19 -0.45 14.87
C LYS A 356 -20.58 -0.69 15.44
N VAL A 357 -21.37 -1.60 14.86
CA VAL A 357 -22.68 -1.98 15.41
C VAL A 357 -22.52 -2.51 16.84
N SER A 358 -21.51 -3.34 17.10
CA SER A 358 -21.25 -3.79 18.48
C SER A 358 -20.90 -2.64 19.43
N LEU A 359 -20.13 -1.65 18.99
CA LEU A 359 -19.85 -0.47 19.82
C LEU A 359 -21.10 0.35 20.12
N VAL A 360 -21.93 0.61 19.10
CA VAL A 360 -23.17 1.38 19.24
C VAL A 360 -24.17 0.65 20.10
N ASP A 361 -24.42 -0.62 19.82
CA ASP A 361 -25.37 -1.44 20.54
C ASP A 361 -25.03 -1.51 22.02
N ASN A 362 -23.75 -1.46 22.41
CA ASN A 362 -23.31 -1.53 23.80
C ASN A 362 -22.94 -0.15 24.38
N GLY A 363 -23.40 0.95 23.79
CA GLY A 363 -23.25 2.30 24.37
C GLY A 363 -21.81 2.82 24.43
N PHE A 364 -20.90 2.32 23.60
CA PHE A 364 -19.54 2.84 23.47
C PHE A 364 -19.45 4.01 22.49
N ARG A 365 -20.33 4.10 21.50
CA ARG A 365 -20.39 5.17 20.49
C ARG A 365 -21.84 5.49 20.12
N LEU A 366 -22.07 6.73 19.67
CA LEU A 366 -23.39 7.16 19.18
C LEU A 366 -23.73 6.50 17.83
N PRO A 367 -25.02 6.41 17.45
CA PRO A 367 -25.44 5.89 16.16
C PRO A 367 -24.76 6.58 14.95
N SER A 368 -24.51 7.89 15.04
CA SER A 368 -23.75 8.65 14.04
C SER A 368 -22.38 8.09 13.71
N ALA A 369 -21.74 7.32 14.61
CA ALA A 369 -20.46 6.69 14.34
C ALA A 369 -20.52 5.68 13.19
N LEU A 370 -21.70 5.13 12.88
CA LEU A 370 -21.93 4.26 11.72
C LEU A 370 -21.83 5.00 10.37
N ASP A 371 -22.00 6.33 10.38
CA ASP A 371 -21.86 7.19 9.19
C ASP A 371 -20.41 7.60 8.90
N ASN A 372 -19.49 7.31 9.84
CA ASN A 372 -18.05 7.28 9.60
C ASN A 372 -17.68 5.88 9.09
N ARG A 373 -17.72 5.65 7.79
CA ARG A 373 -17.55 4.32 7.19
C ARG A 373 -16.84 4.44 5.86
N PRO A 374 -16.33 3.35 5.26
CA PRO A 374 -16.02 3.35 3.84
C PRO A 374 -17.31 3.38 3.00
N LEU A 375 -17.16 3.62 1.69
CA LEU A 375 -18.25 3.45 0.73
C LEU A 375 -18.77 2.02 0.74
N THR A 376 -20.09 1.88 0.58
CA THR A 376 -20.70 0.62 0.14
C THR A 376 -20.33 0.35 -1.32
N PHE A 377 -20.44 -0.90 -1.76
CA PHE A 377 -20.12 -1.25 -3.15
C PHE A 377 -21.02 -0.50 -4.16
N ASN A 378 -22.30 -0.34 -3.87
CA ASN A 378 -23.22 0.41 -4.73
C ASN A 378 -22.88 1.91 -4.78
N GLU A 379 -22.45 2.50 -3.66
CA GLU A 379 -21.98 3.90 -3.66
C GLU A 379 -20.69 4.05 -4.47
N PHE A 380 -19.76 3.08 -4.37
CA PHE A 380 -18.55 3.05 -5.19
C PHE A 380 -18.90 3.01 -6.68
N GLU A 381 -19.79 2.12 -7.13
CA GLU A 381 -20.22 2.02 -8.52
C GLU A 381 -20.85 3.31 -9.05
N ASN A 382 -21.60 4.03 -8.20
CA ASN A 382 -22.26 5.27 -8.60
C ASN A 382 -21.31 6.47 -8.75
N VAL A 383 -20.17 6.45 -8.07
CA VAL A 383 -19.17 7.54 -8.11
C VAL A 383 -18.12 7.29 -9.19
N THR A 384 -17.92 6.04 -9.61
CA THR A 384 -17.01 5.72 -10.72
C THR A 384 -17.63 6.08 -12.08
N SER A 385 -16.90 6.86 -12.88
CA SER A 385 -17.33 7.24 -14.24
C SER A 385 -17.02 6.15 -15.27
N GLN A 386 -15.74 5.94 -15.57
CA GLN A 386 -15.26 4.90 -16.50
C GLN A 386 -14.20 4.05 -15.83
N THR A 387 -14.35 2.73 -15.92
CA THR A 387 -13.51 1.75 -15.22
C THR A 387 -12.84 0.78 -16.18
N LEU A 388 -11.51 0.69 -16.09
CA LEU A 388 -10.68 -0.31 -16.74
C LEU A 388 -10.29 -1.38 -15.70
N TYR A 389 -10.83 -2.58 -15.85
CA TYR A 389 -10.45 -3.74 -15.04
C TYR A 389 -9.22 -4.42 -15.64
N VAL A 390 -8.18 -4.62 -14.84
CA VAL A 390 -6.93 -5.23 -15.28
C VAL A 390 -6.74 -6.54 -14.52
N SER A 391 -6.71 -7.67 -15.23
CA SER A 391 -6.59 -8.99 -14.60
C SER A 391 -6.20 -10.08 -15.60
N ALA A 392 -5.40 -11.05 -15.18
CA ALA A 392 -5.17 -12.27 -15.96
C ALA A 392 -6.36 -13.26 -15.89
N THR A 393 -7.20 -13.09 -14.87
CA THR A 393 -8.34 -13.95 -14.54
C THR A 393 -9.51 -13.11 -14.04
N PRO A 394 -10.20 -12.35 -14.92
CA PRO A 394 -11.33 -11.50 -14.53
C PRO A 394 -12.37 -12.23 -13.67
N GLY A 395 -12.95 -11.51 -12.71
CA GLY A 395 -14.06 -11.98 -11.90
C GLY A 395 -15.39 -11.98 -12.65
N ASP A 396 -16.41 -12.55 -12.01
CA ASP A 396 -17.76 -12.64 -12.61
C ASP A 396 -18.43 -11.27 -12.73
N TYR A 397 -18.09 -10.35 -11.82
CA TYR A 397 -18.62 -9.00 -11.82
C TYR A 397 -18.11 -8.22 -13.03
N GLU A 398 -16.80 -8.25 -13.29
CA GLU A 398 -16.20 -7.54 -14.43
C GLU A 398 -16.80 -8.03 -15.74
N LEU A 399 -16.88 -9.36 -15.93
CA LEU A 399 -17.45 -9.96 -17.14
C LEU A 399 -18.93 -9.58 -17.33
N LEU A 400 -19.70 -9.45 -16.25
CA LEU A 400 -21.08 -8.98 -16.32
C LEU A 400 -21.14 -7.51 -16.76
N GLN A 401 -20.26 -6.66 -16.23
CA GLN A 401 -20.22 -5.22 -16.54
C GLN A 401 -19.84 -4.94 -18.00
N THR A 402 -19.00 -5.78 -18.60
CA THR A 402 -18.61 -5.65 -20.02
C THR A 402 -19.45 -6.51 -20.96
N GLN A 403 -20.50 -7.17 -20.47
CA GLN A 403 -21.31 -8.12 -21.26
C GLN A 403 -20.46 -9.24 -21.92
N GLY A 404 -19.31 -9.56 -21.33
CA GLY A 404 -18.35 -10.54 -21.83
C GLY A 404 -17.31 -10.01 -22.82
N GLU A 405 -17.35 -8.72 -23.17
CA GLU A 405 -16.31 -8.12 -24.02
C GLU A 405 -14.98 -8.00 -23.25
N ILE A 406 -13.91 -8.46 -23.90
CA ILE A 406 -12.56 -8.49 -23.34
C ILE A 406 -11.55 -8.02 -24.37
N THR A 407 -10.56 -7.25 -23.92
CA THR A 407 -9.36 -6.94 -24.69
C THR A 407 -8.23 -7.84 -24.20
N GLU A 408 -7.84 -8.82 -25.01
CA GLU A 408 -6.79 -9.77 -24.66
C GLU A 408 -5.39 -9.20 -24.87
N GLN A 409 -4.48 -9.50 -23.94
CA GLN A 409 -3.05 -9.22 -24.03
C GLN A 409 -2.24 -10.42 -23.50
N VAL A 410 -2.05 -11.41 -24.37
CA VAL A 410 -1.42 -12.71 -24.12
C VAL A 410 0.03 -12.78 -24.62
N ILE A 411 0.45 -11.93 -25.56
CA ILE A 411 1.81 -11.94 -26.11
C ILE A 411 2.76 -11.21 -25.15
N ARG A 412 3.88 -11.84 -24.82
CA ARG A 412 4.95 -11.23 -24.01
C ARG A 412 5.97 -10.57 -24.93
N PRO A 413 6.46 -9.35 -24.62
CA PRO A 413 7.51 -8.70 -25.43
C PRO A 413 8.78 -9.53 -25.60
N THR A 414 9.08 -10.42 -24.65
CA THR A 414 10.26 -11.30 -24.65
C THR A 414 10.04 -12.64 -25.36
N GLY A 415 8.86 -12.84 -25.95
CA GLY A 415 8.46 -14.11 -26.58
C GLY A 415 8.25 -15.27 -25.61
N LEU A 416 8.28 -15.04 -24.29
CA LEU A 416 8.08 -16.10 -23.30
C LEU A 416 6.68 -16.72 -23.44
N LEU A 417 6.65 -18.05 -23.40
CA LEU A 417 5.44 -18.85 -23.55
C LEU A 417 4.81 -19.19 -22.20
N ASP A 418 3.50 -19.40 -22.19
CA ASP A 418 2.80 -20.07 -21.08
C ASP A 418 3.37 -21.49 -20.91
N PRO A 419 3.57 -21.95 -19.68
CA PRO A 419 4.32 -23.18 -19.39
C PRO A 419 3.57 -24.43 -19.83
N GLU A 420 4.31 -25.51 -20.08
CA GLU A 420 3.71 -26.83 -20.30
C GLU A 420 3.17 -27.39 -18.98
N ILE A 421 2.03 -28.08 -19.05
CA ILE A 421 1.37 -28.67 -17.87
C ILE A 421 1.33 -30.18 -18.03
N ASP A 422 1.90 -30.87 -17.05
CA ASP A 422 1.83 -32.32 -16.90
C ASP A 422 0.95 -32.69 -15.70
N VAL A 423 0.13 -33.74 -15.84
CA VAL A 423 -0.77 -34.21 -14.77
C VAL A 423 -0.37 -35.63 -14.39
N ARG A 424 0.07 -35.80 -13.14
CA ARG A 424 0.64 -37.05 -12.63
C ARG A 424 -0.22 -37.61 -11.48
N PRO A 425 -0.28 -38.94 -11.30
CA PRO A 425 -1.03 -39.55 -10.20
C PRO A 425 -0.41 -39.18 -8.84
N THR A 426 -1.20 -39.25 -7.77
CA THR A 426 -0.71 -38.95 -6.41
C THR A 426 0.14 -40.09 -5.81
N LEU A 427 0.04 -41.30 -6.39
CA LEU A 427 0.85 -42.45 -5.99
C LEU A 427 2.34 -42.18 -6.24
N ASN A 428 3.17 -42.29 -5.20
CA ASN A 428 4.60 -41.97 -5.22
C ASN A 428 4.93 -40.53 -5.65
N GLN A 429 3.99 -39.58 -5.48
CA GLN A 429 4.19 -38.18 -5.88
C GLN A 429 5.40 -37.51 -5.24
N ILE A 430 5.80 -37.92 -4.02
CA ILE A 430 6.97 -37.33 -3.34
C ILE A 430 8.26 -37.78 -4.03
N ASP A 431 8.38 -39.05 -4.40
CA ASP A 431 9.58 -39.55 -5.08
C ASP A 431 9.76 -38.89 -6.46
N ASP A 432 8.66 -38.78 -7.21
CA ASP A 432 8.60 -38.07 -8.50
C ASP A 432 8.97 -36.58 -8.35
N LEU A 433 8.42 -35.92 -7.33
CA LEU A 433 8.72 -34.53 -7.00
C LEU A 433 10.21 -34.33 -6.71
N LEU A 434 10.85 -35.24 -5.98
CA LEU A 434 12.28 -35.14 -5.65
C LEU A 434 13.15 -35.22 -6.90
N GLU A 435 12.83 -36.13 -7.82
CA GLU A 435 13.56 -36.25 -9.09
C GLU A 435 13.44 -34.97 -9.91
N GLU A 436 12.24 -34.42 -10.01
CA GLU A 436 11.99 -33.18 -10.78
C GLU A 436 12.60 -31.95 -10.11
N VAL A 437 12.60 -31.89 -8.77
CA VAL A 437 13.30 -30.85 -8.00
C VAL A 437 14.80 -30.93 -8.26
N GLN A 438 15.42 -32.11 -8.13
CA GLN A 438 16.86 -32.27 -8.33
C GLN A 438 17.25 -31.90 -9.77
N ALA A 439 16.51 -32.38 -10.77
CA ALA A 439 16.75 -32.07 -12.17
C ALA A 439 16.61 -30.57 -12.49
N THR A 440 15.82 -29.84 -11.70
CA THR A 440 15.66 -28.38 -11.83
C THR A 440 16.82 -27.64 -11.14
N ILE A 441 17.25 -28.10 -9.96
CA ILE A 441 18.38 -27.55 -9.21
C ILE A 441 19.69 -27.74 -9.98
N ASP A 442 19.89 -28.87 -10.66
CA ASP A 442 21.08 -29.16 -11.47
C ASP A 442 21.25 -28.17 -12.63
N LYS A 443 20.16 -27.53 -13.07
CA LYS A 443 20.17 -26.45 -14.08
C LYS A 443 20.37 -25.05 -13.49
N GLY A 444 20.48 -24.94 -12.17
CA GLY A 444 20.59 -23.67 -11.43
C GLY A 444 19.28 -22.88 -11.38
N GLU A 445 18.13 -23.54 -11.55
CA GLU A 445 16.81 -22.92 -11.55
C GLU A 445 16.11 -23.14 -10.19
N ARG A 446 14.93 -22.55 -10.01
CA ARG A 446 14.16 -22.59 -8.74
C ARG A 446 12.82 -23.31 -8.91
N VAL A 447 12.34 -23.85 -7.79
CA VAL A 447 11.08 -24.59 -7.72
C VAL A 447 10.09 -23.92 -6.76
N LEU A 448 8.83 -23.80 -7.19
CA LEU A 448 7.72 -23.44 -6.31
C LEU A 448 6.80 -24.63 -6.12
N ILE A 449 6.45 -24.94 -4.87
CA ILE A 449 5.53 -26.03 -4.56
C ILE A 449 4.33 -25.46 -3.81
N THR A 450 3.12 -25.74 -4.31
CA THR A 450 1.88 -25.33 -3.65
C THR A 450 1.18 -26.50 -2.96
N THR A 451 0.89 -26.35 -1.67
CA THR A 451 0.14 -27.32 -0.85
C THR A 451 -1.21 -26.75 -0.41
N LEU A 452 -2.05 -27.57 0.24
CA LEU A 452 -3.37 -27.14 0.71
C LEU A 452 -3.35 -26.55 2.13
N THR A 453 -2.39 -26.96 2.97
CA THR A 453 -2.37 -26.59 4.39
C THR A 453 -1.00 -26.09 4.83
N LYS A 454 -0.98 -25.21 5.85
CA LYS A 454 0.27 -24.66 6.41
C LYS A 454 1.17 -25.78 6.93
N ARG A 455 0.56 -26.74 7.64
CA ARG A 455 1.22 -27.92 8.17
C ARG A 455 1.92 -28.73 7.08
N MET A 456 1.25 -28.99 5.94
CA MET A 456 1.89 -29.69 4.83
C MET A 456 3.04 -28.90 4.21
N ALA A 457 2.92 -27.56 4.12
CA ALA A 457 4.03 -26.73 3.64
C ALA A 457 5.26 -26.83 4.55
N GLU A 458 5.05 -26.74 5.86
CA GLU A 458 6.12 -26.88 6.87
C GLU A 458 6.72 -28.29 6.88
N GLU A 459 5.89 -29.33 6.88
CA GLU A 459 6.34 -30.73 6.90
C GLU A 459 7.11 -31.09 5.62
N LEU A 460 6.64 -30.65 4.45
CA LEU A 460 7.32 -30.91 3.18
C LEU A 460 8.65 -30.15 3.10
N SER A 461 8.70 -28.89 3.51
CA SER A 461 9.97 -28.14 3.55
C SER A 461 10.97 -28.78 4.52
N LYS A 462 10.54 -29.20 5.71
CA LYS A 462 11.41 -29.93 6.65
C LYS A 462 11.94 -31.25 6.07
N TYR A 463 11.08 -31.97 5.35
CA TYR A 463 11.48 -33.22 4.70
C TYR A 463 12.53 -32.97 3.60
N LEU A 464 12.32 -31.96 2.75
CA LEU A 464 13.26 -31.55 1.70
C LEU A 464 14.62 -31.10 2.29
N ASP A 465 14.60 -30.34 3.39
CA ASP A 465 15.82 -29.91 4.09
C ASP A 465 16.60 -31.10 4.66
N GLN A 466 15.93 -32.09 5.26
CA GLN A 466 16.56 -33.29 5.82
C GLN A 466 17.30 -34.16 4.79
N ILE A 467 16.86 -34.14 3.54
CA ILE A 467 17.50 -34.88 2.43
C ILE A 467 18.52 -34.02 1.67
N GLY A 468 18.80 -32.80 2.14
CA GLY A 468 19.84 -31.92 1.60
C GLY A 468 19.37 -30.93 0.53
N VAL A 469 18.07 -30.78 0.30
CA VAL A 469 17.52 -29.76 -0.61
C VAL A 469 17.29 -28.47 0.16
N LYS A 470 17.95 -27.38 -0.25
CA LYS A 470 17.77 -26.05 0.37
C LYS A 470 16.35 -25.55 0.13
N SER A 471 15.49 -25.71 1.12
CA SER A 471 14.07 -25.39 1.00
C SER A 471 13.60 -24.53 2.16
N THR A 472 12.59 -23.72 1.89
CA THR A 472 11.88 -22.95 2.93
C THR A 472 10.39 -22.94 2.64
N TYR A 473 9.59 -22.44 3.57
CA TYR A 473 8.14 -22.39 3.43
C TYR A 473 7.58 -20.98 3.61
N ILE A 474 6.39 -20.74 3.04
CA ILE A 474 5.69 -19.47 3.17
C ILE A 474 4.16 -19.64 3.31
N HIS A 475 3.62 -19.05 4.38
CA HIS A 475 2.19 -19.08 4.68
C HIS A 475 1.74 -17.82 5.44
N SER A 476 0.45 -17.71 5.75
CA SER A 476 -0.16 -16.47 6.27
C SER A 476 0.30 -16.01 7.66
N GLU A 477 0.91 -16.87 8.48
CA GLU A 477 1.46 -16.50 9.80
C GLU A 477 2.89 -15.93 9.74
N ILE A 478 3.56 -16.02 8.59
CA ILE A 478 4.88 -15.39 8.43
C ILE A 478 4.67 -13.89 8.30
N LYS A 479 5.48 -13.11 9.03
CA LYS A 479 5.37 -11.65 9.02
C LYS A 479 5.71 -11.11 7.63
N PRO A 480 5.09 -10.02 7.18
CA PRO A 480 5.34 -9.46 5.84
C PRO A 480 6.81 -9.20 5.51
N LEU A 481 7.63 -8.76 6.48
CA LEU A 481 9.06 -8.51 6.27
C LEU A 481 9.83 -9.81 6.02
N ASP A 482 9.64 -10.81 6.87
CA ASP A 482 10.26 -12.14 6.73
C ASP A 482 9.88 -12.79 5.38
N ARG A 483 8.67 -12.54 4.86
CA ARG A 483 8.24 -13.01 3.53
C ARG A 483 9.09 -12.41 2.41
N VAL A 484 9.38 -11.11 2.49
CA VAL A 484 10.23 -10.42 1.50
C VAL A 484 11.65 -10.99 1.53
N GLU A 485 12.18 -11.26 2.73
CA GLU A 485 13.49 -11.87 2.91
C GLU A 485 13.55 -13.29 2.32
N ILE A 486 12.60 -14.16 2.65
CA ILE A 486 12.49 -15.52 2.09
C ILE A 486 12.49 -15.50 0.55
N LEU A 487 11.74 -14.57 -0.04
CA LEU A 487 11.65 -14.46 -1.50
C LEU A 487 12.93 -13.92 -2.11
N ARG A 488 13.62 -13.01 -1.41
CA ARG A 488 14.96 -12.55 -1.79
C ARG A 488 15.98 -13.70 -1.74
N GLU A 489 15.96 -14.53 -0.70
CA GLU A 489 16.83 -15.70 -0.58
C GLU A 489 16.63 -16.69 -1.73
N LEU A 490 15.37 -16.94 -2.13
CA LEU A 490 15.05 -17.77 -3.31
C LEU A 490 15.68 -17.20 -4.58
N ARG A 491 15.56 -15.89 -4.80
CA ARG A 491 16.11 -15.22 -5.99
C ARG A 491 17.65 -15.20 -6.00
N LEU A 492 18.27 -15.08 -4.82
CA LEU A 492 19.72 -15.13 -4.67
C LEU A 492 20.28 -16.56 -4.79
N GLY A 493 19.43 -17.58 -4.73
CA GLY A 493 19.86 -18.98 -4.72
C GLY A 493 20.41 -19.46 -3.39
N ILE A 494 20.11 -18.74 -2.32
CA ILE A 494 20.33 -19.22 -0.95
C ILE A 494 19.35 -20.37 -0.68
N VAL A 495 18.12 -20.23 -1.18
CA VAL A 495 17.08 -21.26 -1.20
C VAL A 495 16.82 -21.68 -2.64
N ASP A 496 16.64 -22.98 -2.88
CA ASP A 496 16.33 -23.55 -4.19
C ASP A 496 14.83 -23.83 -4.37
N VAL A 497 14.14 -24.20 -3.27
CA VAL A 497 12.73 -24.60 -3.28
C VAL A 497 11.91 -23.79 -2.27
N LEU A 498 10.80 -23.20 -2.72
CA LEU A 498 9.84 -22.52 -1.85
C LEU A 498 8.50 -23.27 -1.82
N VAL A 499 8.10 -23.72 -0.63
CA VAL A 499 6.83 -24.43 -0.41
C VAL A 499 5.80 -23.49 0.21
N GLY A 500 4.62 -23.33 -0.37
CA GLY A 500 3.60 -22.47 0.22
C GLY A 500 2.17 -22.93 -0.01
N VAL A 501 1.24 -22.31 0.70
CA VAL A 501 -0.20 -22.60 0.54
C VAL A 501 -0.80 -21.70 -0.54
N ASN A 502 -0.59 -20.39 -0.40
CA ASN A 502 -1.05 -19.39 -1.33
C ASN A 502 0.10 -18.45 -1.69
N LEU A 503 0.81 -18.82 -2.76
CA LEU A 503 1.91 -18.06 -3.35
C LEU A 503 1.40 -16.93 -4.28
N LEU A 504 0.08 -16.70 -4.33
CA LEU A 504 -0.56 -15.75 -5.25
C LEU A 504 -0.54 -14.32 -4.72
N ARG A 505 -0.19 -14.11 -3.44
CA ARG A 505 -0.51 -12.86 -2.73
C ARG A 505 0.46 -11.69 -2.97
N GLU A 506 1.68 -11.95 -3.41
CA GLU A 506 2.77 -10.96 -3.26
C GLU A 506 3.08 -10.15 -4.52
N GLY A 507 2.44 -10.42 -5.66
CA GLY A 507 2.76 -9.71 -6.91
C GLY A 507 4.20 -9.90 -7.40
N LEU A 508 4.96 -10.82 -6.81
CA LEU A 508 6.39 -10.97 -7.09
C LEU A 508 6.67 -11.71 -8.39
N ASP A 509 7.65 -11.16 -9.11
CA ASP A 509 8.11 -11.64 -10.40
C ASP A 509 9.39 -12.47 -10.21
N LEU A 510 9.33 -13.77 -10.49
CA LEU A 510 10.39 -14.74 -10.22
C LEU A 510 10.86 -15.42 -11.52
N PRO A 511 11.68 -14.75 -12.36
CA PRO A 511 12.20 -15.34 -13.59
C PRO A 511 13.13 -16.55 -13.35
N GLU A 512 13.65 -16.70 -12.14
CA GLU A 512 14.51 -17.81 -11.74
C GLU A 512 13.73 -19.13 -11.56
N VAL A 513 12.40 -19.07 -11.43
CA VAL A 513 11.53 -20.24 -11.27
C VAL A 513 11.21 -20.86 -12.63
N SER A 514 11.56 -22.14 -12.80
CA SER A 514 11.23 -22.91 -14.01
C SER A 514 10.27 -24.08 -13.75
N LEU A 515 10.11 -24.52 -12.50
CA LEU A 515 9.17 -25.58 -12.12
C LEU A 515 8.17 -25.07 -11.09
N VAL A 516 6.88 -25.25 -11.38
CA VAL A 516 5.81 -25.07 -10.41
C VAL A 516 5.08 -26.39 -10.19
N THR A 517 5.02 -26.83 -8.94
CA THR A 517 4.31 -28.04 -8.56
C THR A 517 3.03 -27.70 -7.80
N ILE A 518 1.92 -28.35 -8.16
CA ILE A 518 0.63 -28.24 -7.48
C ILE A 518 0.29 -29.58 -6.86
N MET A 519 0.49 -29.68 -5.54
CA MET A 519 0.08 -30.86 -4.77
C MET A 519 -1.45 -30.87 -4.65
N ASP A 520 -2.05 -32.06 -4.69
CA ASP A 520 -3.50 -32.24 -4.51
C ASP A 520 -4.32 -31.33 -5.43
N ALA A 521 -3.97 -31.31 -6.73
CA ALA A 521 -4.59 -30.43 -7.71
C ALA A 521 -6.08 -30.73 -7.95
N ASP A 522 -6.52 -31.96 -7.65
CA ASP A 522 -7.91 -32.41 -7.77
C ASP A 522 -8.82 -32.09 -6.58
N LYS A 523 -8.28 -31.47 -5.52
CA LYS A 523 -9.07 -31.07 -4.35
C LYS A 523 -9.68 -29.69 -4.59
N GLU A 524 -10.89 -29.68 -5.15
CA GLU A 524 -11.61 -28.44 -5.41
C GLU A 524 -11.77 -27.57 -4.15
N GLY A 525 -11.83 -26.26 -4.36
CA GLY A 525 -11.88 -25.26 -3.30
C GLY A 525 -11.24 -23.96 -3.74
N PHE A 526 -11.09 -23.02 -2.82
CA PHE A 526 -10.52 -21.70 -3.13
C PHE A 526 -9.13 -21.78 -3.78
N LEU A 527 -8.25 -22.66 -3.28
CA LEU A 527 -6.87 -22.81 -3.77
C LEU A 527 -6.74 -23.57 -5.09
N ARG A 528 -7.82 -24.22 -5.57
CA ARG A 528 -7.82 -25.10 -6.76
C ARG A 528 -8.97 -24.79 -7.72
N ASN A 529 -9.56 -23.60 -7.60
CA ASN A 529 -10.49 -23.10 -8.62
C ASN A 529 -9.72 -22.67 -9.87
N VAL A 530 -10.45 -22.44 -10.98
CA VAL A 530 -9.87 -22.03 -12.27
C VAL A 530 -8.92 -20.83 -12.14
N ARG A 531 -9.32 -19.79 -11.39
CA ARG A 531 -8.52 -18.56 -11.23
C ARG A 531 -7.21 -18.84 -10.50
N SER A 532 -7.28 -19.49 -9.33
CA SER A 532 -6.11 -19.84 -8.52
C SER A 532 -5.13 -20.75 -9.27
N LEU A 533 -5.64 -21.71 -10.06
CA LEU A 533 -4.81 -22.58 -10.89
C LEU A 533 -4.08 -21.77 -11.98
N ILE A 534 -4.79 -20.95 -12.76
CA ILE A 534 -4.18 -20.12 -13.82
C ILE A 534 -3.12 -19.19 -13.24
N GLN A 535 -3.37 -18.56 -12.09
CA GLN A 535 -2.37 -17.69 -11.46
C GLN A 535 -1.15 -18.46 -10.96
N THR A 536 -1.35 -19.67 -10.41
CA THR A 536 -0.25 -20.53 -9.96
C THR A 536 0.60 -20.97 -11.14
N ILE A 537 -0.03 -21.42 -12.23
CA ILE A 537 0.62 -21.75 -13.51
C ILE A 537 1.44 -20.56 -14.02
N GLY A 538 0.88 -19.35 -13.97
CA GLY A 538 1.53 -18.12 -14.42
C GLY A 538 2.86 -17.80 -13.73
N ARG A 539 3.15 -18.40 -12.56
CA ARG A 539 4.45 -18.25 -11.88
C ARG A 539 5.61 -18.89 -12.64
N ALA A 540 5.37 -19.93 -13.44
CA ALA A 540 6.39 -20.55 -14.29
C ALA A 540 6.54 -19.83 -15.65
N ALA A 541 5.62 -18.92 -16.01
CA ALA A 541 5.59 -18.29 -17.34
C ALA A 541 6.65 -17.19 -17.55
N ARG A 542 7.53 -16.97 -16.57
CA ARG A 542 8.61 -15.98 -16.60
C ARG A 542 9.97 -16.56 -16.97
N ASN A 543 10.02 -17.87 -17.19
CA ASN A 543 11.21 -18.60 -17.55
C ASN A 543 10.97 -19.37 -18.87
N SER A 544 11.95 -19.36 -19.76
CA SER A 544 11.89 -20.08 -21.04
C SER A 544 11.74 -21.60 -20.88
N ASN A 545 12.21 -22.15 -19.76
CA ASN A 545 12.10 -23.56 -19.38
C ASN A 545 10.89 -23.83 -18.46
N GLY A 546 9.98 -22.86 -18.34
CA GLY A 546 8.81 -22.93 -17.46
C GLY A 546 7.92 -24.14 -17.72
N ARG A 547 7.68 -24.94 -16.68
CA ARG A 547 6.77 -26.08 -16.69
C ARG A 547 6.02 -26.22 -15.36
N VAL A 548 4.88 -26.91 -15.40
CA VAL A 548 3.99 -27.14 -14.27
C VAL A 548 3.68 -28.62 -14.13
N ILE A 549 3.75 -29.15 -12.91
CA ILE A 549 3.31 -30.50 -12.58
C ILE A 549 2.10 -30.40 -11.63
N MET A 550 0.99 -31.01 -12.01
CA MET A 550 -0.20 -31.14 -11.18
C MET A 550 -0.32 -32.59 -10.70
N TYR A 551 -0.18 -32.82 -9.39
CA TYR A 551 -0.45 -34.14 -8.80
C TYR A 551 -1.94 -34.28 -8.50
N ALA A 552 -2.61 -35.20 -9.19
CA ALA A 552 -4.04 -35.41 -9.13
C ALA A 552 -4.43 -36.82 -9.60
N ASP A 553 -5.42 -37.43 -8.96
CA ASP A 553 -5.95 -38.73 -9.39
C ASP A 553 -7.14 -38.58 -10.35
N LYS A 554 -7.76 -37.39 -10.38
CA LYS A 554 -8.93 -37.08 -11.22
C LYS A 554 -8.78 -35.72 -11.89
N MET A 555 -9.23 -35.64 -13.15
CA MET A 555 -9.36 -34.37 -13.84
C MET A 555 -10.64 -33.65 -13.39
N THR A 556 -10.49 -32.56 -12.64
CA THR A 556 -11.63 -31.70 -12.24
C THR A 556 -12.01 -30.72 -13.34
N ALA A 557 -13.22 -30.15 -13.27
CA ALA A 557 -13.64 -29.11 -14.21
C ALA A 557 -12.77 -27.85 -14.13
N SER A 558 -12.28 -27.53 -12.92
CA SER A 558 -11.37 -26.40 -12.69
C SER A 558 -10.01 -26.62 -13.35
N MET A 559 -9.44 -27.82 -13.20
CA MET A 559 -8.19 -28.21 -13.86
C MET A 559 -8.32 -28.17 -15.37
N GLN A 560 -9.36 -28.80 -15.91
CA GLN A 560 -9.57 -28.87 -17.35
C GLN A 560 -9.61 -27.47 -17.99
N LYS A 561 -10.41 -26.56 -17.42
CA LYS A 561 -10.48 -25.16 -17.90
C LYS A 561 -9.14 -24.43 -17.81
N ALA A 562 -8.39 -24.61 -16.72
CA ALA A 562 -7.09 -23.97 -16.56
C ALA A 562 -6.06 -24.51 -17.57
N ILE A 563 -6.06 -25.82 -17.81
CA ILE A 563 -5.18 -26.48 -18.79
C ILE A 563 -5.52 -26.03 -20.20
N ASP A 564 -6.80 -26.02 -20.57
CA ASP A 564 -7.25 -25.64 -21.91
C ASP A 564 -6.92 -24.19 -22.21
N GLU A 565 -7.14 -23.28 -21.26
CA GLU A 565 -6.80 -21.86 -21.42
C GLU A 565 -5.28 -21.64 -21.53
N THR A 566 -4.48 -22.36 -20.73
CA THR A 566 -3.01 -22.28 -20.82
C THR A 566 -2.51 -22.79 -22.17
N LYS A 567 -3.07 -23.90 -22.67
CA LYS A 567 -2.72 -24.45 -23.99
C LYS A 567 -3.11 -23.51 -25.13
N ARG A 568 -4.30 -22.90 -25.07
CA ARG A 568 -4.75 -21.89 -26.04
C ARG A 568 -3.77 -20.72 -26.11
N ARG A 569 -3.42 -20.14 -24.95
CA ARG A 569 -2.48 -19.01 -24.86
C ARG A 569 -1.10 -19.38 -25.38
N ARG A 570 -0.55 -20.52 -24.97
CA ARG A 570 0.74 -21.04 -25.43
C ARG A 570 0.77 -21.18 -26.95
N GLN A 571 -0.31 -21.70 -27.56
CA GLN A 571 -0.40 -21.84 -29.00
C GLN A 571 -0.34 -20.49 -29.72
N ILE A 572 -1.15 -19.51 -29.30
CA ILE A 572 -1.16 -18.15 -29.87
C ILE A 572 0.24 -17.51 -29.77
N GLN A 573 0.89 -17.62 -28.60
CA GLN A 573 2.23 -17.07 -28.37
C GLN A 573 3.28 -17.75 -29.25
N HIS A 574 3.20 -19.07 -29.40
CA HIS A 574 4.14 -19.84 -30.22
C HIS A 574 3.99 -19.50 -31.72
N GLU A 575 2.75 -19.41 -32.22
CA GLU A 575 2.47 -19.01 -33.60
C GLU A 575 3.00 -17.60 -33.88
N TYR A 576 2.74 -16.64 -32.97
CA TYR A 576 3.27 -15.28 -33.08
C TYR A 576 4.81 -15.26 -33.13
N ASN A 577 5.47 -16.01 -32.24
CA ASN A 577 6.92 -16.09 -32.19
C ASN A 577 7.52 -16.66 -33.49
N LEU A 578 6.88 -17.70 -34.07
CA LEU A 578 7.32 -18.28 -35.34
C LEU A 578 7.17 -17.29 -36.50
N GLU A 579 6.05 -16.59 -36.57
CA GLU A 579 5.78 -15.59 -37.60
C GLU A 579 6.78 -14.42 -37.56
N HIS A 580 7.19 -14.01 -36.35
CA HIS A 580 8.06 -12.85 -36.12
C HIS A 580 9.53 -13.21 -35.88
N GLY A 581 9.90 -14.50 -35.92
CA GLY A 581 11.27 -14.96 -35.69
C GLY A 581 11.80 -14.69 -34.27
N ILE A 582 10.91 -14.69 -33.27
CA ILE A 582 11.25 -14.38 -31.87
C ILE A 582 11.67 -15.66 -31.14
N THR A 583 12.81 -15.61 -30.46
CA THR A 583 13.26 -16.69 -29.56
C THR A 583 12.89 -16.34 -28.11
N PRO A 584 12.10 -17.18 -27.41
CA PRO A 584 11.72 -16.94 -26.01
C PRO A 584 12.95 -16.74 -25.12
N THR A 585 13.05 -15.59 -24.45
CA THR A 585 14.21 -15.26 -23.62
C THR A 585 13.79 -14.88 -22.20
N THR A 586 14.38 -15.56 -21.21
CA THR A 586 14.20 -15.24 -19.79
C THR A 586 14.89 -13.93 -19.43
N VAL A 587 14.16 -12.99 -18.85
CA VAL A 587 14.73 -11.73 -18.35
C VAL A 587 15.46 -12.01 -17.05
N LYS A 588 16.79 -12.01 -17.08
CA LYS A 588 17.63 -12.13 -15.89
C LYS A 588 17.95 -10.73 -15.34
N LYS A 589 17.62 -10.47 -14.08
CA LYS A 589 18.06 -9.28 -13.35
C LYS A 589 19.43 -9.56 -12.70
N SER A 590 20.30 -8.56 -12.63
CA SER A 590 21.58 -8.69 -11.90
C SER A 590 21.32 -8.85 -10.40
N GLN A 591 22.25 -9.49 -9.68
CA GLN A 591 22.17 -9.63 -8.21
C GLN A 591 22.06 -8.25 -7.56
N ASP A 592 22.82 -7.25 -8.03
CA ASP A 592 22.75 -5.87 -7.55
C ASP A 592 21.36 -5.25 -7.73
N ALA A 593 20.72 -5.46 -8.89
CA ALA A 593 19.36 -4.96 -9.14
C ALA A 593 18.30 -5.64 -8.24
N ILE A 594 18.53 -6.90 -7.84
CA ILE A 594 17.68 -7.62 -6.87
C ILE A 594 17.85 -7.01 -5.48
N LEU A 595 19.09 -6.70 -5.10
CA LEU A 595 19.42 -6.04 -3.83
C LEU A 595 18.82 -4.63 -3.75
N GLU A 596 18.94 -3.81 -4.82
CA GLU A 596 18.41 -2.44 -4.86
C GLU A 596 16.87 -2.37 -4.87
N GLN A 597 16.18 -3.27 -5.57
CA GLN A 597 14.71 -3.31 -5.59
C GLN A 597 14.12 -3.59 -4.21
N THR A 598 14.82 -4.39 -3.40
CA THR A 598 14.39 -4.71 -2.04
C THR A 598 14.67 -3.53 -1.09
N GLN A 599 15.72 -2.75 -1.34
CA GLN A 599 16.05 -1.55 -0.56
C GLN A 599 14.98 -0.44 -0.61
N VAL A 600 14.17 -0.36 -1.68
CA VAL A 600 13.06 0.61 -1.76
C VAL A 600 11.90 0.23 -0.84
N ALA A 601 11.68 -1.08 -0.62
CA ALA A 601 10.77 -1.57 0.43
C ALA A 601 11.40 -1.44 1.83
N ASP A 602 12.73 -1.52 1.92
CA ASP A 602 13.53 -1.38 3.13
C ASP A 602 14.04 0.05 3.41
N ARG A 603 13.32 1.12 3.05
CA ARG A 603 13.72 2.49 3.50
C ARG A 603 13.66 2.69 5.03
N LYS A 604 13.45 1.62 5.82
CA LYS A 604 13.71 1.56 7.26
C LYS A 604 15.00 0.80 7.65
N ALA A 605 15.82 0.33 6.72
CA ALA A 605 17.07 -0.38 7.03
C ALA A 605 18.15 -0.15 5.95
N ILE A 606 18.93 0.93 6.10
CA ILE A 606 20.26 1.01 5.48
C ILE A 606 21.30 0.84 6.58
N VAL A 607 21.91 -0.34 6.64
CA VAL A 607 23.35 -0.45 6.89
C VAL A 607 23.92 -1.18 5.69
N LYS A 608 24.60 -0.43 4.82
CA LYS A 608 25.51 -0.99 3.83
C LYS A 608 26.63 -1.71 4.61
N SER A 609 26.75 -3.01 4.41
CA SER A 609 27.89 -3.80 4.85
C SER A 609 29.13 -3.34 4.08
N TYR A 610 29.98 -2.53 4.72
CA TYR A 610 31.39 -2.49 4.37
C TYR A 610 32.06 -3.63 5.12
N GLU A 611 32.73 -4.52 4.39
CA GLU A 611 33.59 -5.57 4.97
C GLU A 611 34.69 -4.89 5.81
N LEU A 612 34.79 -5.26 7.09
CA LEU A 612 35.86 -4.84 8.00
C LEU A 612 36.84 -6.01 8.20
N ASP A 613 38.13 -5.70 8.08
CA ASP A 613 39.26 -6.62 8.27
C ASP A 613 39.28 -7.29 9.67
N GLU A 614 39.86 -8.49 9.74
CA GLU A 614 39.99 -9.36 10.92
C GLU A 614 40.71 -8.72 12.15
N SER A 615 41.20 -7.49 12.07
CA SER A 615 41.99 -6.87 13.14
C SER A 615 41.16 -6.24 14.28
N ASP A 616 39.88 -5.93 14.07
CA ASP A 616 39.06 -5.24 15.10
C ASP A 616 38.32 -6.18 16.07
N SER A 617 38.18 -7.46 15.71
CA SER A 617 37.65 -8.53 16.58
C SER A 617 38.47 -8.69 17.87
N ALA A 618 39.79 -8.50 17.80
CA ALA A 618 40.68 -8.69 18.94
C ALA A 618 40.53 -7.62 20.03
N LYS A 619 40.12 -6.38 19.67
CA LYS A 619 39.92 -5.29 20.64
C LYS A 619 38.61 -5.40 21.40
N ALA A 620 37.59 -6.03 20.81
CA ALA A 620 36.32 -6.30 21.48
C ALA A 620 36.46 -7.35 22.60
N ALA A 621 37.32 -8.35 22.40
CA ALA A 621 37.59 -9.39 23.40
C ALA A 621 38.29 -8.86 24.68
N GLU A 622 39.13 -7.82 24.57
CA GLU A 622 39.80 -7.21 25.73
C GLU A 622 38.84 -6.39 26.62
N ALA A 623 37.80 -5.77 26.07
CA ALA A 623 36.81 -4.99 26.83
C ALA A 623 35.89 -5.85 27.71
N ILE A 624 35.83 -7.17 27.48
CA ILE A 624 34.94 -8.11 28.17
C ILE A 624 35.48 -8.50 29.56
N SER A 625 36.78 -8.29 29.83
CA SER A 625 37.37 -8.66 31.12
C SER A 625 36.93 -7.78 32.31
N GLU A 626 36.33 -6.61 32.08
CA GLU A 626 35.90 -5.70 33.16
C GLU A 626 34.46 -5.95 33.67
N TYR A 627 33.68 -6.82 33.02
CA TYR A 627 32.24 -6.97 33.31
C TYR A 627 31.84 -8.30 33.97
N GLN A 628 32.77 -9.02 34.59
CA GLN A 628 32.44 -10.20 35.39
C GLN A 628 32.01 -9.83 36.82
N THR A 629 30.73 -9.47 37.01
CA THR A 629 30.07 -9.56 38.32
C THR A 629 28.73 -10.30 38.22
N LYS A 630 28.64 -11.43 38.94
CA LYS A 630 27.50 -12.35 38.99
C LYS A 630 26.34 -11.77 39.81
N ASN A 631 25.57 -10.83 39.24
CA ASN A 631 24.25 -10.46 39.74
C ASN A 631 23.28 -10.31 38.56
N THR A 632 22.27 -11.19 38.50
CA THR A 632 21.30 -11.29 37.39
C THR A 632 20.36 -10.07 37.27
N ASP A 633 20.06 -9.38 38.38
CA ASP A 633 19.22 -8.17 38.36
C ASP A 633 19.94 -6.93 37.80
N ASP A 634 21.29 -6.93 37.77
CA ASP A 634 22.11 -5.84 37.24
C ASP A 634 22.43 -6.02 35.74
N LEU A 635 22.12 -7.19 35.16
CA LEU A 635 22.37 -7.48 33.75
C LEU A 635 21.28 -6.86 32.85
N GLU A 636 20.04 -6.86 33.31
CA GLU A 636 18.89 -6.35 32.53
C GLU A 636 18.88 -4.82 32.44
N SER A 637 19.32 -4.14 33.50
CA SER A 637 19.53 -2.69 33.50
C SER A 637 20.66 -2.28 32.55
N LYS A 638 21.76 -3.06 32.51
CA LYS A 638 22.90 -2.85 31.61
C LYS A 638 22.54 -3.11 30.16
N ILE A 639 21.81 -4.17 29.85
CA ILE A 639 21.30 -4.43 28.49
C ILE A 639 20.43 -3.25 28.02
N LYS A 640 19.55 -2.72 28.87
CA LYS A 640 18.76 -1.53 28.54
C LYS A 640 19.62 -0.28 28.33
N ALA A 641 20.67 -0.09 29.12
CA ALA A 641 21.59 1.04 28.96
C ALA A 641 22.38 0.95 27.64
N VAL A 642 22.97 -0.21 27.36
CA VAL A 642 23.71 -0.48 26.11
C VAL A 642 22.80 -0.35 24.88
N LYS A 643 21.55 -0.84 24.97
CA LYS A 643 20.56 -0.66 23.91
C LYS A 643 20.23 0.82 23.66
N ARG A 644 20.09 1.61 24.72
CA ARG A 644 19.81 3.04 24.61
C ARG A 644 20.99 3.80 24.01
N ASP A 645 22.22 3.45 24.38
CA ASP A 645 23.43 4.06 23.85
C ASP A 645 23.67 3.64 22.38
N MET A 646 23.34 2.39 22.03
CA MET A 646 23.33 1.90 20.64
C MET A 646 22.32 2.67 19.77
N GLU A 647 21.09 2.82 20.26
CA GLU A 647 20.04 3.58 19.55
C GLU A 647 20.42 5.04 19.38
N LYS A 648 21.11 5.63 20.37
CA LYS A 648 21.64 6.99 20.29
C LYS A 648 22.77 7.10 19.27
N ALA A 649 23.75 6.19 19.29
CA ALA A 649 24.84 6.15 18.30
C ALA A 649 24.30 5.95 16.87
N ALA A 650 23.28 5.11 16.68
CA ALA A 650 22.60 4.93 15.40
C ALA A 650 21.87 6.19 14.94
N LYS A 651 21.27 6.95 15.87
CA LYS A 651 20.61 8.23 15.59
C LYS A 651 21.61 9.34 15.24
N ASP A 652 22.78 9.31 15.87
CA ASP A 652 23.88 10.25 15.64
C ASP A 652 24.76 9.85 14.42
N LEU A 653 24.36 8.82 13.67
CA LEU A 653 25.04 8.27 12.49
C LEU A 653 26.45 7.70 12.76
N ASP A 654 26.76 7.41 14.03
CA ASP A 654 27.99 6.70 14.43
C ASP A 654 27.77 5.19 14.40
N PHE A 655 27.74 4.66 13.17
CA PHE A 655 27.39 3.26 12.92
C PHE A 655 28.43 2.26 13.41
N VAL A 656 29.69 2.67 13.55
CA VAL A 656 30.77 1.82 14.06
C VAL A 656 30.55 1.57 15.55
N GLU A 657 30.24 2.61 16.31
CA GLU A 657 29.96 2.47 17.73
C GLU A 657 28.61 1.77 17.97
N ALA A 658 27.59 2.04 17.15
CA ALA A 658 26.31 1.32 17.22
C ALA A 658 26.47 -0.19 16.97
N ALA A 659 27.29 -0.59 15.99
CA ALA A 659 27.56 -2.01 15.73
C ALA A 659 28.31 -2.66 16.91
N ARG A 660 29.32 -1.97 17.47
CA ARG A 660 30.06 -2.44 18.65
C ARG A 660 29.13 -2.66 19.85
N LEU A 661 28.25 -1.68 20.14
CA LEU A 661 27.29 -1.76 21.24
C LEU A 661 26.23 -2.85 21.02
N ARG A 662 25.80 -3.08 19.77
CA ARG A 662 24.89 -4.18 19.41
C ARG A 662 25.50 -5.54 19.72
N ASP A 663 26.75 -5.75 19.34
CA ASP A 663 27.42 -7.04 19.53
C ASP A 663 27.66 -7.31 21.03
N ILE A 664 28.02 -6.27 21.80
CA ILE A 664 28.08 -6.33 23.28
C ILE A 664 26.70 -6.68 23.87
N MET A 665 25.63 -6.07 23.36
CA MET A 665 24.27 -6.33 23.83
C MET A 665 23.87 -7.80 23.58
N PHE A 666 24.16 -8.35 22.39
CA PHE A 666 23.83 -9.74 22.07
C PHE A 666 24.62 -10.75 22.90
N GLU A 667 25.89 -10.48 23.20
CA GLU A 667 26.65 -11.31 24.12
C GLU A 667 26.09 -11.26 25.55
N MET A 668 25.70 -10.07 26.03
CA MET A 668 25.02 -9.91 27.32
C MET A 668 23.67 -10.63 27.37
N GLU A 669 22.89 -10.60 26.29
CA GLU A 669 21.61 -11.32 26.18
C GLU A 669 21.80 -12.85 26.12
N LYS A 670 22.91 -13.32 25.53
CA LYS A 670 23.28 -14.73 25.50
C LYS A 670 23.65 -15.23 26.91
N LEU A 671 24.45 -14.44 27.64
CA LEU A 671 24.80 -14.68 29.05
C LEU A 671 23.59 -14.65 30.00
N LYS A 672 22.49 -13.99 29.63
CA LYS A 672 21.23 -14.02 30.39
C LYS A 672 20.44 -15.32 30.20
N LYS A 673 20.60 -15.97 29.03
CA LYS A 673 19.87 -17.20 28.67
C LYS A 673 20.56 -18.47 29.17
N GLU A 674 21.85 -18.40 29.45
CA GLU A 674 22.64 -19.41 30.17
C GLU A 674 22.51 -19.25 31.69
#